data_AF-A0A7Y3H8R5-F1
#
_entry.id   AF-A0A7Y3H8R5-F1
#
_cell.length_a   1.000
_cell.length_b   1.000
_cell.length_c   1.000
_cell.angle_alpha   90.00
_cell.angle_beta   90.00
_cell.angle_gamma   90.00
#
_symmetry.space_group_name_H-M   'P 1'
#
loop_
_entity.id
_entity.type
_entity.pdbx_description
1 polymer ?
#
loop_
_entity_poly.entity_id
_entity_poly.type
_entity_poly.pdbx_seq_one_letter_code
_entity_poly.pdbx_strand_id
1 'polypeptide(L)'
;MSAFPRSEGLAGSGRSERFHRWRKLLDSITRRLISVGGISVIVAVVLILFYLVYVVFPLFLPATSEYESLGHNPAWQNTEPLYVGVEEQIEVGFSIGRNGRIGFFDIDGLAQIEMTQLEPPGGELQAVAEAIQDPGAVAVMDVSGNVLLLQHRYETSFADGVENRRVIPSIEYPYGAQWRALSNGQAARLLAYSEDDTRLVLASAGASSLFVELSSKQQNFLTGEFSLDSRSMQREIDPGITALAISGNGRWLYATNTDGQVLVYSLNDLTLLQTVKVSGEPITEASMLLGGISLLAGDSEGLVSQLFPVRDENNQTTLQLIRQFEGLGGAVRHIKPEYRRKGFAAVDEIGNLALFHTTAGQMVLNEALPAGTPAALAFAPRANGLISLYKGGEAALMRLENEHPEVSISSLWRKVWYENYSEPEFVWQSSAATNEFEPKFSLTPLAFGTLKAALFAMLFAVPLSLMGAAYTAYFMAPSLRELVKPTIEIMAALPTVILGFLAGLWFAPFIEDNLAAVVSMLLVLPVGLLLFAYWWSHYTGPFKSWVREGWEPALLLPVIVALVYLSLLLAEPLQVVFFGGDMRTWLSQEMGVSYDQRNALVVGFAMGFAVIPTIFSMAEDAVFGVPKSLSDGSLALGATTWQTLVRVILPTASPAIFSALMIGLGRAVGETMIVLMATGNTPVMDWSIFEGMRTLAANIAVEMPESEVDSSHYRILFLAALVLFLFTFVVNTGAEIIRQRLRERYSSL
;
A
#
# COMPACT_ATOMS: atom_id res chain seq x y z
N MET A 1 13.23 1.51 87.62
CA MET A 1 14.26 0.64 88.23
C MET A 1 14.53 -0.46 87.21
N SER A 2 15.70 -0.71 86.62
CA SER A 2 17.12 -0.49 86.91
C SER A 2 17.86 -0.53 85.55
N ALA A 3 18.53 0.54 85.10
CA ALA A 3 19.95 0.81 85.31
C ALA A 3 20.90 -0.27 84.76
N PHE A 4 21.44 -0.04 83.54
CA PHE A 4 22.79 -0.44 83.15
C PHE A 4 23.44 0.71 82.35
N PRO A 5 24.76 0.91 82.46
CA PRO A 5 25.39 2.22 82.33
C PRO A 5 25.81 2.56 80.89
N ARG A 6 25.84 3.87 80.63
CA ARG A 6 26.49 4.48 79.46
C ARG A 6 28.00 4.22 79.54
N SER A 7 28.55 3.58 78.50
CA SER A 7 29.98 3.68 78.18
C SER A 7 30.20 4.88 77.27
N GLU A 8 30.93 5.86 77.76
CA GLU A 8 31.45 6.98 76.99
C GLU A 8 32.52 6.52 75.98
N GLY A 9 32.51 7.17 74.81
CA GLY A 9 33.74 7.64 74.17
C GLY A 9 34.61 6.61 73.45
N LEU A 10 34.28 6.31 72.19
CA LEU A 10 35.31 6.08 71.17
C LEU A 10 35.14 7.11 70.05
N ALA A 11 36.17 7.93 69.91
CA ALA A 11 36.33 8.96 68.91
C ALA A 11 36.19 8.38 67.48
N GLY A 12 35.12 8.77 66.79
CA GLY A 12 34.88 8.42 65.38
C GLY A 12 33.75 9.23 64.70
N SER A 13 33.22 10.27 65.34
CA SER A 13 31.97 10.93 64.94
C SER A 13 32.08 11.83 63.69
N GLY A 14 33.29 12.25 63.29
CA GLY A 14 33.48 13.08 62.09
C GLY A 14 33.41 12.33 60.75
N ARG A 15 33.79 11.04 60.70
CA ARG A 15 33.76 10.22 59.48
C ARG A 15 32.37 9.66 59.18
N SER A 16 31.61 9.30 60.22
CA SER A 16 30.24 8.76 60.12
C SER A 16 29.24 9.79 59.54
N GLU A 17 29.28 11.04 60.01
CA GLU A 17 28.38 12.07 59.51
C GLU A 17 28.67 12.48 58.06
N ARG A 18 29.95 12.59 57.69
CA ARG A 18 30.34 12.87 56.29
C ARG A 18 29.86 11.77 55.35
N PHE A 19 29.99 10.51 55.75
CA PHE A 19 29.51 9.36 54.98
C PHE A 19 27.98 9.34 54.83
N HIS A 20 27.23 9.67 55.90
CA HIS A 20 25.77 9.77 55.83
C HIS A 20 25.28 10.95 54.99
N ARG A 21 25.93 12.12 55.08
CA ARG A 21 25.61 13.27 54.22
C ARG A 21 25.93 12.97 52.75
N TRP A 22 27.07 12.34 52.49
CA TRP A 22 27.47 11.90 51.14
C TRP A 22 26.50 10.88 50.55
N ARG A 23 26.08 9.88 51.34
CA ARG A 23 25.07 8.89 50.91
C ARG A 23 23.70 9.52 50.65
N LYS A 24 23.21 10.40 51.52
CA LYS A 24 21.94 11.13 51.27
C LYS A 24 22.00 12.00 50.02
N LEU A 25 23.16 12.62 49.77
CA LEU A 25 23.39 13.43 48.58
C LEU A 25 23.43 12.55 47.32
N LEU A 26 24.11 11.41 47.36
CA LEU A 26 24.07 10.39 46.30
C LEU A 26 22.66 9.86 46.06
N ASP A 27 21.93 9.44 47.10
CA ASP A 27 20.55 8.94 46.97
C ASP A 27 19.64 10.01 46.34
N SER A 28 19.81 11.28 46.72
CA SER A 28 19.06 12.39 46.13
C SER A 28 19.45 12.65 44.68
N ILE A 29 20.74 12.57 44.33
CA ILE A 29 21.20 12.71 42.94
C ILE A 29 20.66 11.55 42.11
N THR A 30 20.80 10.31 42.57
CA THR A 30 20.33 9.11 41.88
C THR A 30 18.83 9.15 41.66
N ARG A 31 18.04 9.52 42.67
CA ARG A 31 16.58 9.67 42.51
C ARG A 31 16.24 10.73 41.46
N ARG A 32 16.88 11.90 41.50
CA ARG A 32 16.68 12.96 40.49
C ARG A 32 17.09 12.48 39.10
N LEU A 33 18.21 11.79 38.98
CA LEU A 33 18.72 11.27 37.70
C LEU A 33 17.77 10.24 37.10
N ILE A 34 17.24 9.31 37.91
CA ILE A 34 16.24 8.33 37.48
C ILE A 34 14.94 9.03 37.06
N SER A 35 14.44 9.99 37.84
CA SER A 35 13.22 10.72 37.49
C SER A 35 13.38 11.56 36.22
N VAL A 36 14.49 12.29 36.08
CA VAL A 36 14.81 13.07 34.87
C VAL A 36 14.97 12.14 33.67
N GLY A 37 15.66 11.01 33.82
CA GLY A 37 15.79 9.98 32.80
C GLY A 37 14.42 9.45 32.35
N GLY A 38 13.57 9.04 33.30
CA GLY A 38 12.22 8.56 32.98
C GLY A 38 11.35 9.61 32.28
N ILE A 39 11.35 10.85 32.76
CA ILE A 39 10.62 11.96 32.11
C ILE A 39 11.19 12.22 30.71
N SER A 40 12.51 12.18 30.53
CA SER A 40 13.14 12.41 29.22
C SER A 40 12.75 11.36 28.18
N VAL A 41 12.59 10.09 28.58
CA VAL A 41 12.11 9.01 27.70
C VAL A 41 10.67 9.28 27.27
N ILE A 42 9.80 9.67 28.21
CA ILE A 42 8.40 10.01 27.89
C ILE A 42 8.36 11.20 26.92
N VAL A 43 9.13 12.26 27.19
CA VAL A 43 9.23 13.42 26.30
C VAL A 43 9.73 12.99 24.91
N ALA A 44 10.76 12.15 24.83
CA ALA A 44 11.27 11.66 23.55
C ALA A 44 10.23 10.85 22.77
N VAL A 45 9.51 9.94 23.42
CA VAL A 45 8.43 9.15 22.78
C VAL A 45 7.30 10.05 22.29
N VAL A 46 6.91 11.05 23.08
CA VAL A 46 5.90 12.03 22.69
C VAL A 46 6.39 12.89 21.52
N LEU A 47 7.64 13.34 21.52
CA LEU A 47 8.23 14.08 20.39
C LEU A 47 8.30 13.24 19.11
N ILE A 48 8.65 11.96 19.21
CA ILE A 48 8.62 11.04 18.07
C ILE A 48 7.19 10.94 17.52
N LEU A 49 6.17 10.79 18.40
CA LEU A 49 4.78 10.76 17.96
C LEU A 49 4.39 12.06 17.23
N PHE A 50 4.73 13.23 17.79
CA PHE A 50 4.47 14.51 17.14
C PHE A 50 5.18 14.63 15.79
N TYR A 51 6.43 14.16 15.70
CA TYR A 51 7.18 14.15 14.46
C TYR A 51 6.53 13.23 13.40
N LEU A 52 6.12 12.02 13.78
CA LEU A 52 5.40 11.10 12.88
C LEU A 52 4.10 11.74 12.38
N VAL A 53 3.31 12.34 13.27
CA VAL A 53 2.07 13.04 12.90
C VAL A 53 2.35 14.22 11.98
N TYR A 54 3.39 15.01 12.26
CA TYR A 54 3.79 16.15 11.44
C TYR A 54 4.16 15.75 10.00
N VAL A 55 4.94 14.68 9.82
CA VAL A 55 5.34 14.19 8.49
C VAL A 55 4.15 13.61 7.72
N VAL A 56 3.22 12.96 8.43
CA VAL A 56 2.04 12.30 7.84
C VAL A 56 0.91 13.28 7.52
N PHE A 57 0.74 14.35 8.30
CA PHE A 57 -0.39 15.27 8.18
C PHE A 57 -0.63 15.83 6.76
N PRO A 58 0.40 16.22 5.98
CA PRO A 58 0.21 16.71 4.61
C PRO A 58 -0.50 15.73 3.66
N LEU A 59 -0.45 14.42 3.92
CA LEU A 59 -1.13 13.41 3.09
C LEU A 59 -2.65 13.58 3.06
N PHE A 60 -3.22 14.26 4.03
CA PHE A 60 -4.67 14.40 4.20
C PHE A 60 -5.14 15.85 4.04
N LEU A 61 -4.26 16.75 3.58
CA LEU A 61 -4.67 18.10 3.24
C LEU A 61 -5.47 18.08 1.93
N PRO A 62 -6.58 18.83 1.86
CA PRO A 62 -7.28 19.02 0.59
C PRO A 62 -6.38 19.77 -0.40
N ALA A 63 -6.68 19.65 -1.70
CA ALA A 63 -6.01 20.50 -2.67
C ALA A 63 -6.41 21.97 -2.46
N THR A 64 -5.50 22.85 -2.84
CA THR A 64 -5.76 24.30 -2.84
C THR A 64 -5.62 24.84 -4.25
N SER A 65 -6.37 25.91 -4.52
CA SER A 65 -6.45 26.55 -5.82
C SER A 65 -6.36 28.06 -5.67
N GLU A 66 -5.69 28.69 -6.62
CA GLU A 66 -5.69 30.14 -6.79
C GLU A 66 -6.19 30.47 -8.19
N TYR A 67 -7.29 31.21 -8.27
CA TYR A 67 -7.86 31.64 -9.54
C TYR A 67 -7.32 33.00 -9.97
N GLU A 68 -6.76 33.05 -11.17
CA GLU A 68 -6.21 34.24 -11.80
C GLU A 68 -6.92 34.49 -13.14
N SER A 69 -7.52 35.67 -13.31
CA SER A 69 -8.04 36.09 -14.62
C SER A 69 -6.89 36.64 -15.46
N LEU A 70 -6.64 36.02 -16.62
CA LEU A 70 -5.59 36.44 -17.55
C LEU A 70 -6.06 37.58 -18.47
N GLY A 71 -7.31 38.01 -18.34
CA GLY A 71 -7.92 39.05 -19.15
C GLY A 71 -8.53 38.50 -20.45
N HIS A 72 -8.50 39.34 -21.49
CA HIS A 72 -9.20 39.10 -22.74
C HIS A 72 -8.25 39.21 -23.92
N ASN A 73 -8.26 38.22 -24.82
CA ASN A 73 -7.53 38.26 -26.08
C ASN A 73 -8.46 38.69 -27.22
N PRO A 74 -8.21 39.85 -27.88
CA PRO A 74 -9.02 40.31 -29.00
C PRO A 74 -9.06 39.31 -30.18
N ALA A 75 -8.01 38.50 -30.34
CA ALA A 75 -7.96 37.50 -31.40
C ALA A 75 -9.04 36.41 -31.24
N TRP A 76 -9.51 36.18 -30.01
CA TRP A 76 -10.51 35.18 -29.65
C TRP A 76 -11.95 35.72 -29.60
N GLN A 77 -12.14 37.03 -29.70
CA GLN A 77 -13.45 37.67 -29.51
C GLN A 77 -14.51 37.18 -30.51
N ASN A 78 -14.10 36.84 -31.74
CA ASN A 78 -14.97 36.36 -32.82
C ASN A 78 -14.79 34.87 -33.14
N THR A 79 -14.12 34.11 -32.27
CA THR A 79 -13.78 32.70 -32.52
C THR A 79 -14.01 31.86 -31.28
N GLU A 80 -14.88 30.85 -31.37
CA GLU A 80 -15.10 29.91 -30.29
C GLU A 80 -13.84 29.02 -30.12
N PRO A 81 -13.20 29.01 -28.93
CA PRO A 81 -12.10 28.10 -28.65
C PRO A 81 -12.60 26.65 -28.64
N LEU A 82 -11.93 25.76 -29.37
CA LEU A 82 -12.22 24.32 -29.38
C LEU A 82 -11.20 23.51 -28.58
N TYR A 83 -9.96 24.00 -28.49
CA TYR A 83 -8.89 23.34 -27.78
C TYR A 83 -7.92 24.38 -27.20
N VAL A 84 -7.36 24.04 -26.05
CA VAL A 84 -6.26 24.75 -25.42
C VAL A 84 -5.23 23.72 -24.97
N GLY A 85 -3.95 24.04 -25.10
CA GLY A 85 -2.82 23.32 -24.53
C GLY A 85 -1.91 24.31 -23.82
N VAL A 86 -1.04 23.82 -22.95
CA VAL A 86 -0.10 24.66 -22.22
C VAL A 86 1.23 23.93 -22.00
N GLU A 87 2.31 24.69 -22.01
CA GLU A 87 3.66 24.20 -21.70
C GLU A 87 3.82 23.85 -20.21
N GLU A 88 4.80 23.00 -19.91
CA GLU A 88 5.07 22.44 -18.59
C GLU A 88 5.22 23.48 -17.45
N GLN A 89 5.71 24.68 -17.75
CA GLN A 89 5.95 25.77 -16.79
C GLN A 89 4.87 26.86 -16.84
N ILE A 90 3.82 26.69 -17.65
CA ILE A 90 2.68 27.64 -17.73
C ILE A 90 3.14 29.02 -18.25
N GLU A 91 4.12 29.05 -19.17
CA GLU A 91 4.58 30.29 -19.81
C GLU A 91 3.90 30.50 -21.18
N VAL A 92 3.78 29.42 -21.97
CA VAL A 92 3.23 29.46 -23.33
C VAL A 92 2.00 28.56 -23.41
N GLY A 93 0.91 29.13 -23.91
CA GLY A 93 -0.30 28.41 -24.27
C GLY A 93 -0.42 28.19 -25.78
N PHE A 94 -1.21 27.19 -26.16
CA PHE A 94 -1.59 26.89 -27.55
C PHE A 94 -3.10 26.85 -27.65
N SER A 95 -3.68 27.39 -28.72
CA SER A 95 -5.14 27.41 -28.91
C SER A 95 -5.53 27.04 -30.33
N ILE A 96 -6.70 26.39 -30.46
CA ILE A 96 -7.35 26.10 -31.73
C ILE A 96 -8.76 26.67 -31.69
N GLY A 97 -9.08 27.58 -32.60
CA GLY A 97 -10.40 28.19 -32.75
C GLY A 97 -11.23 27.52 -33.85
N ARG A 98 -12.56 27.58 -33.71
CA ARG A 98 -13.53 27.03 -34.67
C ARG A 98 -13.33 27.51 -36.12
N ASN A 99 -12.84 28.71 -36.30
CA ASN A 99 -12.57 29.29 -37.63
C ASN A 99 -11.25 28.81 -38.27
N GLY A 100 -10.56 27.83 -37.69
CA GLY A 100 -9.29 27.31 -38.19
C GLY A 100 -8.04 28.09 -37.74
N ARG A 101 -8.18 29.13 -36.89
CA ARG A 101 -7.01 29.79 -36.31
C ARG A 101 -6.34 28.89 -35.29
N ILE A 102 -5.06 28.61 -35.48
CA ILE A 102 -4.22 27.89 -34.52
C ILE A 102 -2.99 28.73 -34.19
N GLY A 103 -2.53 28.68 -32.95
CA GLY A 103 -1.36 29.45 -32.58
C GLY A 103 -1.01 29.45 -31.12
N PHE A 104 0.19 29.94 -30.86
CA PHE A 104 0.77 30.08 -29.54
C PHE A 104 0.56 31.48 -29.00
N PHE A 105 0.36 31.57 -27.69
CA PHE A 105 0.19 32.81 -26.97
C PHE A 105 0.95 32.76 -25.66
N ASP A 106 1.42 33.92 -25.24
CA ASP A 106 2.03 34.11 -23.94
C ASP A 106 0.95 34.13 -22.86
N ILE A 107 1.15 33.44 -21.74
CA ILE A 107 0.16 33.39 -20.67
C ILE A 107 0.11 34.71 -19.89
N ASP A 108 1.24 35.40 -19.77
CA ASP A 108 1.37 36.70 -19.11
C ASP A 108 0.88 37.82 -20.04
N GLY A 109 -0.44 37.95 -20.12
CA GLY A 109 -1.13 39.02 -20.85
C GLY A 109 -1.69 38.59 -22.21
N LEU A 110 -1.67 37.29 -22.53
CA LEU A 110 -2.35 36.71 -23.70
C LEU A 110 -1.83 37.24 -25.04
N ALA A 111 -0.59 37.72 -25.08
CA ALA A 111 0.03 38.23 -26.30
C ALA A 111 0.28 37.10 -27.31
N GLN A 112 -0.03 37.34 -28.58
CA GLN A 112 0.14 36.33 -29.62
C GLN A 112 1.63 36.16 -29.98
N ILE A 113 2.13 34.92 -29.93
CA ILE A 113 3.52 34.58 -30.27
C ILE A 113 3.59 34.18 -31.74
N GLU A 114 2.78 33.21 -32.14
CA GLU A 114 2.72 32.70 -33.51
C GLU A 114 1.28 32.34 -33.87
N MET A 115 0.89 32.56 -35.12
CA MET A 115 -0.44 32.19 -35.60
C MET A 115 -0.40 31.70 -37.03
N THR A 116 -1.08 30.57 -37.24
CA THR A 116 -1.32 29.99 -38.54
C THR A 116 -2.83 29.86 -38.75
N GLN A 117 -3.28 30.21 -39.95
CA GLN A 117 -4.66 29.98 -40.37
C GLN A 117 -4.71 28.65 -41.11
N LEU A 118 -5.43 27.68 -40.55
CA LEU A 118 -5.79 26.47 -41.28
C LEU A 118 -6.90 26.80 -42.29
N GLU A 119 -6.82 26.18 -43.46
CA GLU A 119 -7.86 26.21 -44.49
C GLU A 119 -8.58 24.86 -44.54
N PRO A 120 -9.53 24.59 -43.62
CA PRO A 120 -10.29 23.34 -43.64
C PRO A 120 -11.16 23.28 -44.92
N PRO A 121 -11.17 22.14 -45.64
CA PRO A 121 -12.00 21.98 -46.84
C PRO A 121 -13.50 22.21 -46.60
N GLY A 122 -13.98 21.86 -45.41
CA GLY A 122 -15.35 22.10 -44.94
C GLY A 122 -15.64 23.52 -44.45
N GLY A 123 -14.66 24.43 -44.47
CA GLY A 123 -14.81 25.84 -44.09
C GLY A 123 -14.58 26.14 -42.61
N GLU A 124 -15.16 25.35 -41.70
CA GLU A 124 -14.96 25.50 -40.24
C GLU A 124 -14.58 24.17 -39.57
N LEU A 125 -13.89 24.27 -38.42
CA LEU A 125 -13.58 23.13 -37.56
C LEU A 125 -14.80 22.75 -36.71
N GLN A 126 -15.03 21.45 -36.59
CA GLN A 126 -16.17 20.89 -35.88
C GLN A 126 -15.77 20.25 -34.55
N ALA A 127 -14.65 19.53 -34.50
CA ALA A 127 -14.18 18.83 -33.30
C ALA A 127 -12.66 18.76 -33.23
N VAL A 128 -12.15 18.61 -32.02
CA VAL A 128 -10.74 18.42 -31.73
C VAL A 128 -10.60 17.27 -30.72
N ALA A 129 -9.67 16.36 -30.97
CA ALA A 129 -9.35 15.24 -30.08
C ALA A 129 -7.85 15.20 -29.82
N GLU A 130 -7.46 14.92 -28.59
CA GLU A 130 -6.06 14.83 -28.15
C GLU A 130 -5.69 13.35 -27.93
N ALA A 131 -4.45 12.98 -28.25
CA ALA A 131 -3.94 11.65 -27.94
C ALA A 131 -3.74 11.47 -26.44
N ILE A 132 -4.06 10.28 -25.93
CA ILE A 132 -3.94 9.96 -24.49
C ILE A 132 -2.47 9.81 -24.07
N GLN A 133 -1.62 9.24 -24.94
CA GLN A 133 -0.24 8.84 -24.60
C GLN A 133 0.81 9.91 -24.97
N ASP A 134 0.50 10.82 -25.89
CA ASP A 134 1.44 11.85 -26.37
C ASP A 134 0.83 13.24 -26.16
N PRO A 135 1.15 13.91 -25.04
CA PRO A 135 0.66 15.25 -24.75
C PRO A 135 0.95 16.21 -25.91
N GLY A 136 -0.09 16.86 -26.40
CA GLY A 136 -0.01 17.82 -27.49
C GLY A 136 -0.07 17.26 -28.91
N ALA A 137 -0.16 15.95 -29.10
CA ALA A 137 -0.62 15.37 -30.36
C ALA A 137 -2.14 15.52 -30.47
N VAL A 138 -2.61 16.18 -31.53
CA VAL A 138 -4.00 16.60 -31.69
C VAL A 138 -4.51 16.29 -33.10
N ALA A 139 -5.71 15.74 -33.17
CA ALA A 139 -6.49 15.61 -34.39
C ALA A 139 -7.55 16.71 -34.44
N VAL A 140 -7.60 17.47 -35.52
CA VAL A 140 -8.66 18.45 -35.79
C VAL A 140 -9.53 17.96 -36.94
N MET A 141 -10.84 18.11 -36.83
CA MET A 141 -11.80 17.68 -37.85
C MET A 141 -12.67 18.85 -38.29
N ASP A 142 -12.90 18.97 -39.60
CA ASP A 142 -13.84 19.94 -40.18
C ASP A 142 -15.29 19.42 -40.20
N VAL A 143 -16.23 20.29 -40.54
CA VAL A 143 -17.67 19.94 -40.64
C VAL A 143 -18.00 18.89 -41.71
N SER A 144 -17.09 18.65 -42.66
CA SER A 144 -17.23 17.65 -43.74
C SER A 144 -16.54 16.32 -43.41
N GLY A 145 -15.99 16.18 -42.20
CA GLY A 145 -15.32 14.97 -41.73
C GLY A 145 -13.91 14.78 -42.28
N ASN A 146 -13.24 15.86 -42.71
CA ASN A 146 -11.81 15.82 -43.02
C ASN A 146 -10.99 16.07 -41.76
N VAL A 147 -9.93 15.29 -41.55
CA VAL A 147 -9.06 15.34 -40.38
C VAL A 147 -7.67 15.80 -40.76
N LEU A 148 -7.07 16.63 -39.92
CA LEU A 148 -5.66 17.01 -39.95
C LEU A 148 -5.02 16.66 -38.61
N LEU A 149 -3.84 16.03 -38.67
CA LEU A 149 -3.05 15.65 -37.50
C LEU A 149 -1.92 16.64 -37.33
N LEU A 150 -1.83 17.24 -36.13
CA LEU A 150 -0.79 18.19 -35.78
C LEU A 150 -0.29 17.89 -34.37
N GLN A 151 0.92 18.32 -34.06
CA GLN A 151 1.49 18.23 -32.73
C GLN A 151 2.08 19.58 -32.35
N HIS A 152 1.69 20.10 -31.18
CA HIS A 152 2.36 21.26 -30.61
C HIS A 152 3.51 20.80 -29.71
N ARG A 153 4.70 21.37 -29.92
CA ARG A 153 5.91 21.09 -29.13
C ARG A 153 6.48 22.36 -28.53
N TYR A 154 7.22 22.19 -27.45
CA TYR A 154 7.87 23.28 -26.73
C TYR A 154 9.35 22.92 -26.51
N GLU A 155 10.24 23.59 -27.23
CA GLU A 155 11.68 23.40 -27.04
C GLU A 155 12.25 24.46 -26.11
N THR A 156 13.07 24.05 -25.15
CA THR A 156 13.77 25.00 -24.27
C THR A 156 15.12 25.37 -24.88
N SER A 157 15.33 26.66 -25.14
CA SER A 157 16.59 27.20 -25.65
C SER A 157 17.30 28.07 -24.60
N PHE A 158 18.64 27.96 -24.57
CA PHE A 158 19.54 28.74 -23.73
C PHE A 158 20.54 29.55 -24.58
N ALA A 159 20.16 29.90 -25.82
CA ALA A 159 21.06 30.55 -26.78
C ALA A 159 21.64 31.89 -26.27
N ASP A 160 20.91 32.60 -25.40
CA ASP A 160 21.32 33.87 -24.79
C ASP A 160 22.00 33.69 -23.40
N GLY A 161 22.46 32.47 -23.07
CA GLY A 161 23.10 32.09 -21.81
C GLY A 161 22.18 31.28 -20.88
N VAL A 162 22.77 30.60 -19.89
CA VAL A 162 22.04 29.72 -18.93
C VAL A 162 20.99 30.49 -18.12
N GLU A 163 21.19 31.81 -17.91
CA GLU A 163 20.24 32.68 -17.21
C GLU A 163 19.05 33.14 -18.07
N ASN A 164 19.13 33.03 -19.40
CA ASN A 164 18.09 33.47 -20.34
C ASN A 164 17.43 32.26 -21.03
N ARG A 165 16.76 31.42 -20.23
CA ARG A 165 15.90 30.34 -20.73
C ARG A 165 14.75 30.94 -21.53
N ARG A 166 14.49 30.42 -22.74
CA ARG A 166 13.28 30.73 -23.53
C ARG A 166 12.62 29.45 -24.02
N VAL A 167 11.30 29.44 -24.02
CA VAL A 167 10.49 28.40 -24.65
C VAL A 167 10.24 28.80 -26.11
N ILE A 168 10.62 27.94 -27.04
CA ILE A 168 10.37 28.09 -28.47
C ILE A 168 9.27 27.09 -28.83
N PRO A 169 8.02 27.55 -29.01
CA PRO A 169 6.95 26.68 -29.45
C PRO A 169 7.06 26.38 -30.95
N SER A 170 6.59 25.20 -31.37
CA SER A 170 6.52 24.82 -32.78
C SER A 170 5.31 23.92 -33.07
N ILE A 171 4.78 24.01 -34.29
CA ILE A 171 3.75 23.11 -34.79
C ILE A 171 4.39 22.12 -35.76
N GLU A 172 4.29 20.84 -35.44
CA GLU A 172 4.73 19.76 -36.30
C GLU A 172 3.53 19.06 -36.95
N TYR A 173 3.75 18.54 -38.14
CA TYR A 173 2.79 17.68 -38.84
C TYR A 173 3.45 16.31 -39.06
N PRO A 174 3.42 15.42 -38.04
CA PRO A 174 4.17 14.15 -38.07
C PRO A 174 3.85 13.27 -39.29
N TYR A 175 2.66 13.46 -39.86
CA TYR A 175 2.14 12.71 -40.99
C TYR A 175 1.82 13.58 -42.22
N GLY A 176 2.45 14.76 -42.29
CA GLY A 176 2.25 15.75 -43.35
C GLY A 176 1.04 16.67 -43.10
N ALA A 177 1.12 17.90 -43.63
CA ALA A 177 0.11 18.94 -43.46
C ALA A 177 -1.10 18.80 -44.40
N GLN A 178 -1.48 17.57 -44.77
CA GLN A 178 -2.57 17.31 -45.71
C GLN A 178 -3.83 16.83 -44.98
N TRP A 179 -4.98 17.38 -45.39
CA TRP A 179 -6.30 16.95 -44.93
C TRP A 179 -6.64 15.56 -45.46
N ARG A 180 -7.22 14.72 -44.58
CA ARG A 180 -7.59 13.34 -44.88
C ARG A 180 -9.09 13.16 -44.72
N ALA A 181 -9.75 12.54 -45.68
CA ALA A 181 -11.18 12.30 -45.61
C ALA A 181 -11.50 11.09 -44.72
N LEU A 182 -11.87 11.30 -43.46
CA LEU A 182 -12.24 10.23 -42.52
C LEU A 182 -13.69 9.79 -42.73
N SER A 183 -14.61 10.74 -42.93
CA SER A 183 -16.05 10.47 -43.08
C SER A 183 -16.53 10.43 -44.53
N ASN A 184 -15.61 10.33 -45.51
CA ASN A 184 -15.91 10.33 -46.95
C ASN A 184 -16.83 11.49 -47.41
N GLY A 185 -16.71 12.66 -46.80
CA GLY A 185 -17.53 13.85 -47.10
C GLY A 185 -18.91 13.89 -46.42
N GLN A 186 -19.23 12.94 -45.54
CA GLN A 186 -20.41 13.03 -44.67
C GLN A 186 -20.13 13.92 -43.47
N ALA A 187 -21.12 14.70 -43.05
CA ALA A 187 -21.01 15.54 -41.87
C ALA A 187 -20.81 14.69 -40.61
N ALA A 188 -19.72 14.93 -39.89
CA ALA A 188 -19.38 14.28 -38.63
C ALA A 188 -19.34 15.29 -37.50
N ARG A 189 -19.84 14.91 -36.32
CA ARG A 189 -19.93 15.78 -35.14
C ARG A 189 -18.86 15.49 -34.10
N LEU A 190 -18.49 14.22 -33.97
CA LEU A 190 -17.60 13.70 -32.93
C LEU A 190 -16.31 13.17 -33.54
N LEU A 191 -15.22 13.31 -32.79
CA LEU A 191 -13.89 12.82 -33.15
C LEU A 191 -13.26 12.16 -31.93
N ALA A 192 -12.64 11.00 -32.13
CA ALA A 192 -11.74 10.39 -31.17
C ALA A 192 -10.43 10.03 -31.86
N TYR A 193 -9.34 10.17 -31.12
CA TYR A 193 -7.98 9.97 -31.60
C TYR A 193 -7.19 9.19 -30.56
N SER A 194 -6.51 8.14 -30.99
CA SER A 194 -5.55 7.39 -30.19
C SER A 194 -4.37 7.01 -31.05
N GLU A 195 -3.18 7.08 -30.47
CA GLU A 195 -1.93 6.73 -31.13
C GLU A 195 -1.01 6.01 -30.13
N ASP A 196 -0.35 4.96 -30.62
CA ASP A 196 0.77 4.30 -29.95
C ASP A 196 2.00 4.26 -30.89
N ASP A 197 3.08 3.60 -30.47
CA ASP A 197 4.32 3.49 -31.26
C ASP A 197 4.11 2.86 -32.65
N THR A 198 3.08 2.02 -32.80
CA THR A 198 2.87 1.14 -33.96
C THR A 198 1.60 1.43 -34.74
N ARG A 199 0.61 2.09 -34.13
CA ARG A 199 -0.74 2.27 -34.67
C ARG A 199 -1.26 3.66 -34.41
N LEU A 200 -2.04 4.15 -35.36
CA LEU A 200 -2.85 5.35 -35.25
C LEU A 200 -4.30 4.97 -35.54
N VAL A 201 -5.22 5.42 -34.68
CA VAL A 201 -6.65 5.16 -34.81
C VAL A 201 -7.40 6.48 -34.76
N LEU A 202 -8.24 6.70 -35.77
CA LEU A 202 -9.16 7.80 -35.83
C LEU A 202 -10.58 7.27 -35.91
N ALA A 203 -11.49 7.84 -35.14
CA ALA A 203 -12.91 7.54 -35.21
C ALA A 203 -13.72 8.82 -35.27
N SER A 204 -14.73 8.84 -36.13
CA SER A 204 -15.71 9.93 -36.19
C SER A 204 -17.13 9.40 -36.27
N ALA A 205 -18.06 10.15 -35.68
CA ALA A 205 -19.48 9.82 -35.76
C ALA A 205 -20.29 11.01 -36.25
N GLY A 206 -21.17 10.75 -37.21
CA GLY A 206 -22.24 11.64 -37.65
C GLY A 206 -23.54 11.36 -36.90
N ALA A 207 -24.67 11.65 -37.53
CA ALA A 207 -26.00 11.41 -36.93
C ALA A 207 -26.40 9.94 -36.88
N SER A 208 -25.97 9.13 -37.86
CA SER A 208 -26.35 7.72 -38.01
C SER A 208 -25.23 6.83 -38.57
N SER A 209 -24.03 7.38 -38.73
CA SER A 209 -22.87 6.68 -39.29
C SER A 209 -21.65 6.87 -38.41
N LEU A 210 -20.91 5.78 -38.23
CA LEU A 210 -19.64 5.71 -37.53
C LEU A 210 -18.56 5.35 -38.54
N PHE A 211 -17.48 6.11 -38.55
CA PHE A 211 -16.32 5.92 -39.41
C PHE A 211 -15.09 5.69 -38.56
N VAL A 212 -14.27 4.73 -38.95
CA VAL A 212 -13.01 4.41 -38.29
C VAL A 212 -11.92 4.24 -39.33
N GLU A 213 -10.79 4.87 -39.11
CA GLU A 213 -9.55 4.63 -39.84
C GLU A 213 -8.51 4.03 -38.89
N LEU A 214 -7.97 2.88 -39.29
CA LEU A 214 -6.89 2.19 -38.59
C LEU A 214 -5.64 2.26 -39.46
N SER A 215 -4.60 2.88 -38.95
CA SER A 215 -3.35 3.08 -39.67
C SER A 215 -2.20 2.38 -38.95
N SER A 216 -1.43 1.59 -39.69
CA SER A 216 -0.16 1.04 -39.21
C SER A 216 0.97 2.05 -39.48
N LYS A 217 1.79 2.33 -38.46
CA LYS A 217 2.95 3.23 -38.56
C LYS A 217 4.14 2.45 -39.10
N GLN A 218 4.63 2.84 -40.28
CA GLN A 218 5.88 2.33 -40.83
C GLN A 218 6.87 3.49 -40.95
N GLN A 219 7.95 3.44 -40.18
CA GLN A 219 9.02 4.41 -40.28
C GLN A 219 10.01 3.99 -41.37
N ASN A 220 10.32 4.91 -42.28
CA ASN A 220 11.36 4.70 -43.26
C ASN A 220 12.75 4.78 -42.59
N PHE A 221 13.50 3.69 -42.60
CA PHE A 221 14.83 3.61 -41.96
C PHE A 221 15.86 4.59 -42.54
N LEU A 222 15.68 5.07 -43.78
CA LEU A 222 16.64 5.96 -44.46
C LEU A 222 16.29 7.43 -44.29
N THR A 223 15.00 7.78 -44.30
CA THR A 223 14.53 9.18 -44.25
C THR A 223 13.98 9.59 -42.88
N GLY A 224 13.64 8.63 -42.03
CA GLY A 224 12.98 8.87 -40.74
C GLY A 224 11.49 9.22 -40.85
N GLU A 225 10.95 9.39 -42.07
CA GLU A 225 9.54 9.73 -42.31
C GLU A 225 8.61 8.55 -42.00
N PHE A 226 7.44 8.86 -41.43
CA PHE A 226 6.39 7.88 -41.19
C PHE A 226 5.46 7.77 -42.40
N SER A 227 5.32 6.57 -42.94
CA SER A 227 4.23 6.21 -43.84
C SER A 227 3.13 5.48 -43.06
N LEU A 228 1.88 5.77 -43.40
CA LEU A 228 0.71 5.14 -42.79
C LEU A 228 0.05 4.21 -43.80
N ASP A 229 -0.14 2.95 -43.40
CA ASP A 229 -0.95 1.98 -44.13
C ASP A 229 -2.33 1.92 -43.48
N SER A 230 -3.31 2.60 -44.11
CA SER A 230 -4.63 2.86 -43.54
C SER A 230 -5.70 1.89 -44.08
N ARG A 231 -6.55 1.41 -43.17
CA ARG A 231 -7.80 0.70 -43.48
C ARG A 231 -8.97 1.48 -42.88
N SER A 232 -9.89 1.90 -43.74
CA SER A 232 -11.13 2.57 -43.32
C SER A 232 -12.29 1.58 -43.22
N MET A 233 -13.16 1.79 -42.23
CA MET A 233 -14.37 1.01 -41.97
C MET A 233 -15.52 1.96 -41.66
N GLN A 234 -16.73 1.55 -42.01
CA GLN A 234 -17.95 2.31 -41.74
C GLN A 234 -19.04 1.38 -41.21
N ARG A 235 -19.86 1.89 -40.31
CA ARG A 235 -21.03 1.22 -39.76
C ARG A 235 -22.18 2.18 -39.53
N GLU A 236 -23.40 1.72 -39.77
CA GLU A 236 -24.61 2.43 -39.33
C GLU A 236 -24.81 2.22 -37.82
N ILE A 237 -25.13 3.31 -37.13
CA ILE A 237 -25.32 3.36 -35.68
C ILE A 237 -26.66 4.03 -35.36
N ASP A 238 -27.20 3.70 -34.20
CA ASP A 238 -28.41 4.36 -33.71
C ASP A 238 -28.17 5.85 -33.48
N PRO A 239 -29.15 6.70 -33.77
CA PRO A 239 -29.04 8.13 -33.50
C PRO A 239 -28.92 8.36 -31.99
N GLY A 240 -28.16 9.38 -31.61
CA GLY A 240 -28.00 9.78 -30.20
C GLY A 240 -26.66 9.42 -29.58
N ILE A 241 -25.63 9.12 -30.37
CA ILE A 241 -24.25 9.05 -29.86
C ILE A 241 -23.80 10.43 -29.39
N THR A 242 -23.32 10.51 -28.16
CA THR A 242 -22.97 11.75 -27.47
C THR A 242 -21.47 12.02 -27.45
N ALA A 243 -20.64 11.01 -27.20
CA ALA A 243 -19.17 11.09 -27.20
C ALA A 243 -18.52 9.80 -27.74
N LEU A 244 -17.24 9.89 -28.14
CA LEU A 244 -16.41 8.78 -28.61
C LEU A 244 -15.09 8.75 -27.84
N ALA A 245 -14.58 7.56 -27.56
CA ALA A 245 -13.28 7.35 -26.95
C ALA A 245 -12.64 6.05 -27.46
N ILE A 246 -11.32 6.03 -27.65
CA ILE A 246 -10.59 4.86 -28.16
C ILE A 246 -9.67 4.34 -27.06
N SER A 247 -9.64 3.03 -26.84
CA SER A 247 -8.73 2.42 -25.86
C SER A 247 -7.26 2.64 -26.27
N GLY A 248 -6.37 2.83 -25.30
CA GLY A 248 -4.95 3.16 -25.57
C GLY A 248 -4.18 2.09 -26.36
N ASN A 249 -4.67 0.85 -26.36
CA ASN A 249 -4.13 -0.25 -27.17
C ASN A 249 -4.74 -0.33 -28.59
N GLY A 250 -5.62 0.59 -28.97
CA GLY A 250 -6.30 0.65 -30.26
C GLY A 250 -7.17 -0.56 -30.58
N ARG A 251 -7.67 -1.30 -29.57
CA ARG A 251 -8.50 -2.50 -29.78
C ARG A 251 -9.99 -2.25 -29.70
N TRP A 252 -10.41 -1.27 -28.90
CA TRP A 252 -11.82 -0.97 -28.66
C TRP A 252 -12.12 0.49 -28.92
N LEU A 253 -13.31 0.72 -29.46
CA LEU A 253 -13.94 2.03 -29.56
C LEU A 253 -15.15 2.04 -28.65
N TYR A 254 -15.21 3.03 -27.77
CA TYR A 254 -16.32 3.31 -26.89
C TYR A 254 -17.16 4.45 -27.48
N ALA A 255 -18.45 4.22 -27.61
CA ALA A 255 -19.41 5.25 -27.98
C ALA A 255 -20.47 5.36 -26.88
N THR A 256 -20.75 6.58 -26.42
CA THR A 256 -21.76 6.83 -25.39
C THR A 256 -23.03 7.36 -26.03
N ASN A 257 -24.19 7.16 -25.40
CA ASN A 257 -25.46 7.62 -25.97
C ASN A 257 -26.36 8.38 -24.98
N THR A 258 -27.45 8.94 -25.50
CA THR A 258 -28.48 9.64 -24.73
C THR A 258 -29.29 8.73 -23.81
N ASP A 259 -29.20 7.40 -23.98
CA ASP A 259 -29.86 6.42 -23.13
C ASP A 259 -28.99 6.02 -21.93
N GLY A 260 -27.89 6.73 -21.64
CA GLY A 260 -27.03 6.45 -20.49
C GLY A 260 -26.18 5.18 -20.65
N GLN A 261 -25.91 4.75 -21.87
CA GLN A 261 -25.18 3.51 -22.18
C GLN A 261 -23.82 3.79 -22.83
N VAL A 262 -22.89 2.86 -22.63
CA VAL A 262 -21.61 2.74 -23.33
C VAL A 262 -21.68 1.54 -24.26
N LEU A 263 -21.52 1.79 -25.56
CA LEU A 263 -21.45 0.81 -26.64
C LEU A 263 -19.97 0.52 -26.92
N VAL A 264 -19.59 -0.76 -26.87
CA VAL A 264 -18.21 -1.22 -27.06
C VAL A 264 -18.09 -1.87 -28.43
N TYR A 265 -17.33 -1.24 -29.33
CA TYR A 265 -17.04 -1.75 -30.66
C TYR A 265 -15.62 -2.35 -30.73
N SER A 266 -15.49 -3.51 -31.36
CA SER A 266 -14.22 -4.09 -31.80
C SER A 266 -13.63 -3.28 -32.93
N LEU A 267 -12.39 -2.82 -32.81
CA LEU A 267 -11.70 -2.14 -33.90
C LEU A 267 -11.15 -3.09 -34.96
N ASN A 268 -11.26 -4.41 -34.82
CA ASN A 268 -10.80 -5.33 -35.88
C ASN A 268 -11.77 -5.38 -37.07
N ASP A 269 -13.06 -5.27 -36.79
CA ASP A 269 -14.17 -5.50 -37.72
C ASP A 269 -15.37 -4.55 -37.50
N LEU A 270 -15.25 -3.59 -36.57
CA LEU A 270 -16.29 -2.64 -36.19
C LEU A 270 -17.59 -3.31 -35.71
N THR A 271 -17.46 -4.47 -35.05
CA THR A 271 -18.59 -5.20 -34.45
C THR A 271 -18.92 -4.68 -33.05
N LEU A 272 -20.21 -4.49 -32.75
CA LEU A 272 -20.68 -4.19 -31.39
C LEU A 272 -20.52 -5.46 -30.53
N LEU A 273 -19.65 -5.40 -29.53
CA LEU A 273 -19.34 -6.51 -28.63
C LEU A 273 -20.24 -6.50 -27.39
N GLN A 274 -20.48 -5.31 -26.83
CA GLN A 274 -21.14 -5.16 -25.53
C GLN A 274 -21.85 -3.79 -25.46
N THR A 275 -22.97 -3.76 -24.75
CA THR A 275 -23.65 -2.53 -24.33
C THR A 275 -23.73 -2.53 -22.81
N VAL A 276 -23.20 -1.49 -22.16
CA VAL A 276 -23.18 -1.34 -20.70
C VAL A 276 -24.05 -0.16 -20.32
N LYS A 277 -25.07 -0.37 -19.49
CA LYS A 277 -25.85 0.72 -18.89
C LYS A 277 -25.05 1.31 -17.73
N VAL A 278 -24.76 2.60 -17.81
CA VAL A 278 -23.85 3.30 -16.89
C VAL A 278 -24.60 4.29 -16.00
N SER A 279 -25.50 5.07 -16.58
CA SER A 279 -26.37 6.00 -15.85
C SER A 279 -27.83 5.82 -16.26
N GLY A 280 -28.75 6.21 -15.39
CA GLY A 280 -30.16 6.40 -15.75
C GLY A 280 -30.34 7.53 -16.78
N GLU A 281 -29.42 8.50 -16.75
CA GLU A 281 -29.47 9.75 -17.47
C GLU A 281 -28.59 9.76 -18.73
N PRO A 282 -28.83 10.68 -19.69
CA PRO A 282 -27.99 10.86 -20.87
C PRO A 282 -26.51 11.09 -20.53
N ILE A 283 -25.59 10.33 -21.16
CA ILE A 283 -24.16 10.65 -21.09
C ILE A 283 -23.89 11.87 -21.96
N THR A 284 -23.24 12.89 -21.43
CA THR A 284 -22.97 14.15 -22.14
C THR A 284 -21.54 14.27 -22.62
N GLU A 285 -20.59 13.65 -21.90
CA GLU A 285 -19.15 13.74 -22.17
C GLU A 285 -18.46 12.41 -21.84
N ALA A 286 -17.42 12.06 -22.58
CA ALA A 286 -16.61 10.88 -22.27
C ALA A 286 -15.15 11.09 -22.65
N SER A 287 -14.24 10.58 -21.83
CA SER A 287 -12.81 10.71 -22.04
C SER A 287 -12.07 9.50 -21.47
N MET A 288 -10.94 9.16 -22.06
CA MET A 288 -10.07 8.11 -21.53
C MET A 288 -9.15 8.69 -20.46
N LEU A 289 -8.92 7.93 -19.40
CA LEU A 289 -7.91 8.25 -18.40
C LEU A 289 -6.50 7.96 -18.93
N LEU A 290 -5.48 8.53 -18.28
CA LEU A 290 -4.07 8.18 -18.48
C LEU A 290 -3.87 6.66 -18.61
N GLY A 291 -3.06 6.23 -19.58
CA GLY A 291 -2.82 4.82 -19.92
C GLY A 291 -3.89 4.16 -20.80
N GLY A 292 -5.02 4.83 -21.05
CA GLY A 292 -6.02 4.41 -22.03
C GLY A 292 -6.73 3.09 -21.71
N ILE A 293 -6.75 2.68 -20.44
CA ILE A 293 -7.46 1.48 -19.95
C ILE A 293 -8.84 1.84 -19.41
N SER A 294 -8.92 2.93 -18.62
CA SER A 294 -10.17 3.40 -18.02
C SER A 294 -10.88 4.44 -18.89
N LEU A 295 -12.18 4.25 -19.11
CA LEU A 295 -13.11 5.22 -19.68
C LEU A 295 -13.82 5.97 -18.55
N LEU A 296 -13.88 7.29 -18.65
CA LEU A 296 -14.71 8.17 -17.84
C LEU A 296 -15.92 8.62 -18.67
N ALA A 297 -17.12 8.50 -18.12
CA ALA A 297 -18.36 8.93 -18.75
C ALA A 297 -19.15 9.82 -17.79
N GLY A 298 -19.38 11.08 -18.16
CA GLY A 298 -20.14 12.06 -17.40
C GLY A 298 -21.57 12.18 -17.90
N ASP A 299 -22.55 12.23 -17.00
CA ASP A 299 -23.96 12.35 -17.36
C ASP A 299 -24.54 13.77 -17.21
N SER A 300 -25.81 13.92 -17.53
CA SER A 300 -26.52 15.20 -17.46
C SER A 300 -26.85 15.68 -16.05
N GLU A 301 -26.67 14.86 -15.02
CA GLU A 301 -26.88 15.24 -13.60
C GLU A 301 -25.56 15.51 -12.86
N GLY A 302 -24.41 15.28 -13.48
CA GLY A 302 -23.10 15.57 -12.91
C GLY A 302 -22.40 14.36 -12.32
N LEU A 303 -22.91 13.14 -12.55
CA LEU A 303 -22.25 11.91 -12.15
C LEU A 303 -21.19 11.53 -13.18
N VAL A 304 -19.96 11.28 -12.74
CA VAL A 304 -18.90 10.73 -13.58
C VAL A 304 -18.67 9.26 -13.23
N SER A 305 -18.85 8.36 -14.18
CA SER A 305 -18.67 6.93 -14.03
C SER A 305 -17.35 6.47 -14.65
N GLN A 306 -16.58 5.65 -13.93
CA GLN A 306 -15.37 5.00 -14.44
C GLN A 306 -15.65 3.55 -14.80
N LEU A 307 -15.26 3.18 -16.02
CA LEU A 307 -15.35 1.83 -16.55
C LEU A 307 -13.98 1.37 -17.03
N PHE A 308 -13.65 0.10 -16.81
CA PHE A 308 -12.52 -0.52 -17.49
C PHE A 308 -12.78 -2.00 -17.78
N PRO A 309 -12.03 -2.59 -18.72
CA PRO A 309 -12.17 -3.99 -19.07
C PRO A 309 -11.64 -4.91 -17.96
N VAL A 310 -12.44 -5.90 -17.60
CA VAL A 310 -12.16 -6.91 -16.58
C VAL A 310 -12.20 -8.28 -17.24
N ARG A 311 -11.27 -9.16 -16.86
CA ARG A 311 -11.31 -10.57 -17.28
C ARG A 311 -12.15 -11.38 -16.31
N ASP A 312 -13.12 -12.11 -16.84
CA ASP A 312 -13.91 -13.07 -16.08
C ASP A 312 -13.15 -14.42 -15.88
N GLU A 313 -13.77 -15.35 -15.15
CA GLU A 313 -13.22 -16.70 -14.90
C GLU A 313 -13.00 -17.51 -16.19
N ASN A 314 -13.72 -17.19 -17.27
CA ASN A 314 -13.57 -17.80 -18.59
C ASN A 314 -12.52 -17.10 -19.46
N ASN A 315 -11.76 -16.17 -18.88
CA ASN A 315 -10.76 -15.33 -19.56
C ASN A 315 -11.35 -14.46 -20.68
N GLN A 316 -12.65 -14.17 -20.63
CA GLN A 316 -13.34 -13.22 -21.50
C GLN A 316 -13.24 -11.82 -20.91
N THR A 317 -12.91 -10.85 -21.76
CA THR A 317 -12.77 -9.45 -21.34
C THR A 317 -14.09 -8.72 -21.54
N THR A 318 -14.67 -8.20 -20.47
CA THR A 318 -15.92 -7.42 -20.50
C THR A 318 -15.69 -6.05 -19.86
N LEU A 319 -16.28 -5.01 -20.42
CA LEU A 319 -16.28 -3.68 -19.81
C LEU A 319 -17.19 -3.71 -18.57
N GLN A 320 -16.67 -3.31 -17.42
CA GLN A 320 -17.40 -3.27 -16.15
C GLN A 320 -17.46 -1.84 -15.62
N LEU A 321 -18.57 -1.50 -14.95
CA LEU A 321 -18.69 -0.27 -14.17
C LEU A 321 -17.98 -0.46 -12.82
N ILE A 322 -16.96 0.34 -12.56
CA ILE A 322 -16.04 0.12 -11.43
C ILE A 322 -16.37 1.02 -10.26
N ARG A 323 -16.57 2.32 -10.53
CA ARG A 323 -16.89 3.33 -9.52
C ARG A 323 -17.53 4.56 -10.15
N GLN A 324 -18.12 5.39 -9.31
CA GLN A 324 -18.77 6.63 -9.70
C GLN A 324 -18.30 7.76 -8.79
N PHE A 325 -18.26 8.96 -9.35
CA PHE A 325 -17.83 10.19 -8.70
C PHE A 325 -18.98 11.19 -8.77
N GLU A 326 -19.44 11.59 -7.59
CA GLU A 326 -20.46 12.63 -7.41
C GLU A 326 -19.77 13.94 -7.06
N GLY A 327 -20.42 15.08 -7.32
CA GLY A 327 -19.90 16.38 -6.90
C GLY A 327 -20.26 17.57 -7.77
N LEU A 328 -20.68 17.31 -9.01
CA LEU A 328 -21.18 18.31 -9.93
C LEU A 328 -22.70 18.45 -9.78
N GLY A 329 -23.24 19.62 -10.14
CA GLY A 329 -24.65 19.95 -9.94
C GLY A 329 -25.48 20.01 -11.22
N GLY A 330 -24.88 19.68 -12.37
CA GLY A 330 -25.53 19.71 -13.68
C GLY A 330 -24.74 18.94 -14.73
N ALA A 331 -25.15 19.09 -16.00
CA ALA A 331 -24.60 18.29 -17.08
C ALA A 331 -23.09 18.45 -17.26
N VAL A 332 -22.36 17.34 -17.28
CA VAL A 332 -20.90 17.34 -17.47
C VAL A 332 -20.56 17.82 -18.88
N ARG A 333 -19.73 18.86 -18.99
CA ARG A 333 -19.30 19.47 -20.25
C ARG A 333 -17.85 19.20 -20.60
N HIS A 334 -17.00 19.03 -19.60
CA HIS A 334 -15.59 18.72 -19.80
C HIS A 334 -15.16 17.63 -18.84
N ILE A 335 -14.42 16.64 -19.35
CA ILE A 335 -13.64 15.69 -18.56
C ILE A 335 -12.21 15.74 -19.08
N LYS A 336 -11.30 16.25 -18.25
CA LYS A 336 -9.87 16.38 -18.61
C LYS A 336 -9.03 15.53 -17.69
N PRO A 337 -8.41 14.44 -18.18
CA PRO A 337 -7.48 13.66 -17.38
C PRO A 337 -6.16 14.43 -17.19
N GLU A 338 -5.45 14.11 -16.13
CA GLU A 338 -4.09 14.60 -15.92
C GLU A 338 -3.07 13.75 -16.70
N TYR A 339 -1.98 14.36 -17.13
CA TYR A 339 -1.02 13.73 -18.05
C TYR A 339 -0.08 12.71 -17.40
N ARG A 340 0.11 12.78 -16.08
CA ARG A 340 1.13 11.98 -15.36
C ARG A 340 0.61 11.22 -14.14
N ARG A 341 -0.65 11.44 -13.77
CA ARG A 341 -1.28 10.78 -12.62
C ARG A 341 -2.73 10.43 -12.93
N LYS A 342 -3.31 9.52 -12.17
CA LYS A 342 -4.66 8.96 -12.40
C LYS A 342 -5.79 9.87 -11.89
N GLY A 343 -5.59 11.19 -11.94
CA GLY A 343 -6.59 12.19 -11.61
C GLY A 343 -7.20 12.84 -12.85
N PHE A 344 -8.32 13.54 -12.65
CA PHE A 344 -9.03 14.26 -13.71
C PHE A 344 -9.82 15.44 -13.13
N ALA A 345 -10.04 16.45 -13.97
CA ALA A 345 -11.01 17.52 -13.74
C ALA A 345 -12.30 17.21 -14.48
N ALA A 346 -13.43 17.49 -13.84
CA ALA A 346 -14.72 17.53 -14.50
C ALA A 346 -15.39 18.88 -14.26
N VAL A 347 -16.03 19.43 -15.30
CA VAL A 347 -16.73 20.72 -15.23
C VAL A 347 -18.15 20.57 -15.74
N ASP A 348 -19.11 21.11 -15.01
CA ASP A 348 -20.52 21.11 -15.42
C ASP A 348 -20.93 22.35 -16.23
N GLU A 349 -22.16 22.35 -16.72
CA GLU A 349 -22.73 23.44 -17.51
C GLU A 349 -23.04 24.73 -16.73
N ILE A 350 -22.95 24.68 -15.40
CA ILE A 350 -23.12 25.84 -14.51
C ILE A 350 -21.76 26.46 -14.19
N GLY A 351 -20.67 25.72 -14.41
CA GLY A 351 -19.29 26.15 -14.19
C GLY A 351 -18.71 25.63 -12.88
N ASN A 352 -19.32 24.64 -12.23
CA ASN A 352 -18.69 23.96 -11.11
C ASN A 352 -17.58 23.04 -11.64
N LEU A 353 -16.38 23.19 -11.08
CA LEU A 353 -15.21 22.38 -11.38
C LEU A 353 -14.92 21.48 -10.18
N ALA A 354 -14.80 20.19 -10.42
CA ALA A 354 -14.38 19.22 -9.42
C ALA A 354 -13.14 18.46 -9.91
N LEU A 355 -12.16 18.31 -9.01
CA LEU A 355 -10.98 17.49 -9.23
C LEU A 355 -11.15 16.17 -8.50
N PHE A 356 -10.85 15.06 -9.17
CA PHE A 356 -10.96 13.72 -8.62
C PHE A 356 -9.67 12.94 -8.83
N HIS A 357 -9.38 12.02 -7.92
CA HIS A 357 -8.37 10.99 -8.14
C HIS A 357 -9.02 9.61 -8.17
N THR A 358 -8.83 8.89 -9.27
CA THR A 358 -9.60 7.67 -9.53
C THR A 358 -9.28 6.54 -8.56
N THR A 359 -8.00 6.18 -8.38
CA THR A 359 -7.56 5.09 -7.49
C THR A 359 -7.88 5.36 -6.02
N ALA A 360 -7.63 6.59 -5.55
CA ALA A 360 -8.01 7.05 -4.22
C ALA A 360 -9.53 7.09 -3.99
N GLY A 361 -10.32 7.18 -5.06
CA GLY A 361 -11.78 7.20 -5.01
C GLY A 361 -12.33 8.45 -4.32
N GLN A 362 -11.63 9.57 -4.42
CA GLN A 362 -11.98 10.79 -3.68
C GLN A 362 -12.06 12.01 -4.59
N MET A 363 -12.94 12.93 -4.20
CA MET A 363 -12.95 14.30 -4.67
C MET A 363 -11.89 15.07 -3.89
N VAL A 364 -11.02 15.77 -4.63
CA VAL A 364 -9.84 16.46 -4.10
C VAL A 364 -10.09 17.96 -4.01
N LEU A 365 -10.88 18.52 -4.92
CA LEU A 365 -11.29 19.93 -4.97
C LEU A 365 -12.71 20.04 -5.55
N ASN A 366 -13.49 21.01 -5.10
CA ASN A 366 -14.78 21.37 -5.70
C ASN A 366 -15.03 22.88 -5.55
N GLU A 367 -14.98 23.61 -6.65
CA GLU A 367 -15.12 25.06 -6.69
C GLU A 367 -15.90 25.52 -7.91
N ALA A 368 -16.63 26.63 -7.78
CA ALA A 368 -17.30 27.27 -8.89
C ALA A 368 -16.34 28.21 -9.63
N LEU A 369 -16.21 28.03 -10.96
CA LEU A 369 -15.41 28.90 -11.81
C LEU A 369 -16.09 30.28 -11.94
N PRO A 370 -15.41 31.39 -11.61
CA PRO A 370 -16.02 32.72 -11.63
C PRO A 370 -16.61 33.15 -12.98
N ALA A 371 -15.97 32.73 -14.08
CA ALA A 371 -16.42 33.04 -15.45
C ALA A 371 -17.37 31.97 -16.05
N GLY A 372 -17.86 31.03 -15.23
CA GLY A 372 -18.79 29.97 -15.63
C GLY A 372 -18.10 28.80 -16.34
N THR A 373 -18.81 28.13 -17.25
CA THR A 373 -18.28 26.98 -17.98
C THR A 373 -17.33 27.41 -19.11
N PRO A 374 -16.08 26.92 -19.13
CA PRO A 374 -15.13 27.23 -20.20
C PRO A 374 -15.53 26.58 -21.52
N ALA A 375 -15.11 27.17 -22.64
CA ALA A 375 -15.24 26.58 -23.97
C ALA A 375 -14.15 25.52 -24.22
N ALA A 376 -12.93 25.77 -23.74
CA ALA A 376 -11.83 24.81 -23.76
C ALA A 376 -11.07 24.82 -22.44
N LEU A 377 -10.58 23.64 -22.04
CA LEU A 377 -9.93 23.41 -20.75
C LEU A 377 -8.74 22.46 -20.92
N ALA A 378 -7.62 22.75 -20.26
CA ALA A 378 -6.48 21.82 -20.20
C ALA A 378 -5.70 21.94 -18.89
N PHE A 379 -5.11 20.82 -18.48
CA PHE A 379 -4.12 20.79 -17.43
C PHE A 379 -2.76 21.24 -17.94
N ALA A 380 -1.94 21.80 -17.05
CA ALA A 380 -0.50 21.80 -17.27
C ALA A 380 0.04 20.37 -17.18
N PRO A 381 1.09 19.99 -17.95
CA PRO A 381 1.71 18.67 -17.87
C PRO A 381 2.18 18.24 -16.47
N ARG A 382 2.48 19.20 -15.59
CA ARG A 382 2.83 19.00 -14.17
C ARG A 382 1.63 18.92 -13.22
N ALA A 383 0.41 19.12 -13.74
CA ALA A 383 -0.82 19.16 -12.97
C ALA A 383 -0.84 20.22 -11.84
N ASN A 384 -0.01 21.26 -11.96
CA ASN A 384 0.09 22.40 -11.05
C ASN A 384 -0.75 23.61 -11.51
N GLY A 385 -1.54 23.45 -12.57
CA GLY A 385 -2.43 24.48 -13.06
C GLY A 385 -3.39 23.97 -14.12
N LEU A 386 -4.44 24.75 -14.34
CA LEU A 386 -5.52 24.46 -15.27
C LEU A 386 -5.90 25.74 -16.00
N ILE A 387 -5.74 25.73 -17.33
CA ILE A 387 -6.03 26.88 -18.19
C ILE A 387 -7.43 26.73 -18.79
N SER A 388 -8.19 27.82 -18.74
CA SER A 388 -9.57 27.90 -19.22
C SER A 388 -9.69 29.00 -20.26
N LEU A 389 -10.24 28.68 -21.43
CA LEU A 389 -10.63 29.66 -22.44
C LEU A 389 -12.14 29.73 -22.53
N TYR A 390 -12.70 30.93 -22.53
CA TYR A 390 -14.14 31.18 -22.51
C TYR A 390 -14.65 31.70 -23.85
N LYS A 391 -15.95 31.50 -24.07
CA LYS A 391 -16.63 32.06 -25.24
C LYS A 391 -16.63 33.59 -25.14
N GLY A 392 -16.15 34.25 -26.18
CA GLY A 392 -15.95 35.71 -26.17
C GLY A 392 -14.54 36.15 -25.80
N GLY A 393 -13.58 35.22 -25.67
CA GLY A 393 -12.14 35.50 -25.68
C GLY A 393 -11.50 35.82 -24.33
N GLU A 394 -12.22 35.64 -23.22
CA GLU A 394 -11.63 35.67 -21.89
C GLU A 394 -10.83 34.40 -21.61
N ALA A 395 -9.77 34.51 -20.81
CA ALA A 395 -9.01 33.36 -20.32
C ALA A 395 -8.72 33.48 -18.83
N ALA A 396 -8.56 32.33 -18.19
CA ALA A 396 -8.20 32.24 -16.78
C ALA A 396 -7.22 31.09 -16.54
N LEU A 397 -6.39 31.27 -15.53
CA LEU A 397 -5.49 30.27 -14.99
C LEU A 397 -5.94 29.96 -13.56
N MET A 398 -6.16 28.68 -13.27
CA MET A 398 -6.29 28.21 -11.91
C MET A 398 -5.01 27.48 -11.54
N ARG A 399 -4.21 28.04 -10.64
CA ARG A 399 -3.03 27.34 -10.09
C ARG A 399 -3.51 26.31 -9.08
N LEU A 400 -2.89 25.14 -9.10
CA LEU A 400 -3.30 23.98 -8.32
C LEU A 400 -2.13 23.47 -7.49
N GLU A 401 -2.35 23.36 -6.18
CA GLU A 401 -1.43 22.68 -5.26
C GLU A 401 -2.11 21.42 -4.74
N ASN A 402 -1.56 20.26 -5.15
CA ASN A 402 -2.11 18.96 -4.82
C ASN A 402 -0.99 17.91 -4.87
N GLU A 403 -0.24 17.80 -3.78
CA GLU A 403 0.98 16.98 -3.68
C GLU A 403 0.69 15.48 -3.56
N HIS A 404 -0.40 15.09 -2.89
CA HIS A 404 -0.67 13.69 -2.51
C HIS A 404 -2.08 13.17 -2.88
N PRO A 405 -2.58 13.39 -4.11
CA PRO A 405 -3.96 13.04 -4.49
C PRO A 405 -4.28 11.54 -4.45
N GLU A 406 -3.27 10.68 -4.61
CA GLU A 406 -3.39 9.23 -4.61
C GLU A 406 -3.67 8.63 -3.21
N VAL A 407 -3.55 9.43 -2.15
CA VAL A 407 -3.71 8.98 -0.76
C VAL A 407 -5.09 9.32 -0.23
N SER A 408 -5.82 8.30 0.20
CA SER A 408 -7.07 8.44 0.92
C SER A 408 -7.18 7.37 2.01
N ILE A 409 -8.01 7.62 3.03
CA ILE A 409 -8.24 6.61 4.09
C ILE A 409 -8.83 5.32 3.50
N SER A 410 -9.65 5.44 2.45
CA SER A 410 -10.20 4.29 1.73
C SER A 410 -9.13 3.53 0.95
N SER A 411 -8.23 4.20 0.22
CA SER A 411 -7.19 3.51 -0.57
C SER A 411 -6.17 2.77 0.29
N LEU A 412 -5.92 3.27 1.50
CA LEU A 412 -4.98 2.65 2.44
C LEU A 412 -5.55 1.39 3.11
N TRP A 413 -6.86 1.33 3.37
CA TRP A 413 -7.46 0.31 4.25
C TRP A 413 -8.60 -0.51 3.65
N ARG A 414 -9.13 -0.16 2.47
CA ARG A 414 -10.16 -0.92 1.76
C ARG A 414 -9.57 -1.55 0.50
N LYS A 415 -10.30 -2.53 -0.04
CA LYS A 415 -9.99 -3.10 -1.36
C LYS A 415 -10.18 -2.01 -2.42
N VAL A 416 -9.22 -1.90 -3.33
CA VAL A 416 -9.29 -1.01 -4.49
C VAL A 416 -9.27 -1.88 -5.75
N TRP A 417 -10.11 -1.53 -6.71
CA TRP A 417 -10.11 -2.22 -8.00
C TRP A 417 -9.12 -1.54 -8.93
N TYR A 418 -7.91 -2.09 -9.00
CA TYR A 418 -6.84 -1.56 -9.84
C TYR A 418 -7.06 -1.95 -11.30
N GLU A 419 -6.52 -1.17 -12.22
CA GLU A 419 -6.56 -1.50 -13.64
C GLU A 419 -5.85 -2.83 -13.91
N ASN A 420 -6.42 -3.62 -14.84
CA ASN A 420 -6.00 -5.00 -15.17
C ASN A 420 -6.22 -6.06 -14.08
N TYR A 421 -6.86 -5.74 -12.96
CA TYR A 421 -7.27 -6.73 -11.96
C TYR A 421 -8.68 -7.24 -12.23
N SER A 422 -8.88 -8.54 -12.01
CA SER A 422 -10.21 -9.18 -12.14
C SER A 422 -11.17 -8.76 -11.04
N GLU A 423 -10.65 -8.43 -9.85
CA GLU A 423 -11.45 -8.06 -8.69
C GLU A 423 -10.76 -7.00 -7.80
N PRO A 424 -11.50 -6.37 -6.87
CA PRO A 424 -10.92 -5.49 -5.88
C PRO A 424 -10.00 -6.23 -4.90
N GLU A 425 -8.79 -5.72 -4.73
CA GLU A 425 -7.74 -6.35 -3.90
C GLU A 425 -7.06 -5.36 -2.96
N PHE A 426 -6.36 -5.91 -1.97
CA PHE A 426 -5.46 -5.17 -1.11
C PHE A 426 -4.03 -5.35 -1.62
N VAL A 427 -3.49 -4.34 -2.27
CA VAL A 427 -2.18 -4.43 -2.91
C VAL A 427 -1.24 -3.36 -2.35
N TRP A 428 -0.05 -3.81 -1.97
CA TRP A 428 1.09 -2.93 -1.72
C TRP A 428 2.11 -3.10 -2.84
N GLN A 429 2.29 -2.06 -3.64
CA GLN A 429 3.26 -1.97 -4.72
C GLN A 429 3.71 -0.51 -4.83
N SER A 430 4.96 -0.25 -4.43
CA SER A 430 5.57 1.08 -4.34
C SER A 430 6.27 1.54 -5.62
N SER A 431 6.48 0.64 -6.59
CA SER A 431 7.16 0.93 -7.85
C SER A 431 6.49 0.25 -9.04
N ALA A 432 6.51 0.90 -10.21
CA ALA A 432 6.28 0.26 -11.50
C ALA A 432 7.43 0.50 -12.48
N ALA A 433 7.47 -0.34 -13.50
CA ALA A 433 8.43 -0.26 -14.60
C ALA A 433 8.02 0.77 -15.68
N THR A 434 6.86 1.41 -15.54
CA THR A 434 6.28 2.31 -16.55
C THR A 434 5.86 3.65 -15.93
N ASN A 435 5.81 4.70 -16.76
CA ASN A 435 5.38 6.04 -16.36
C ASN A 435 3.84 6.14 -16.15
N GLU A 436 3.08 5.14 -16.59
CA GLU A 436 1.62 5.01 -16.37
C GLU A 436 1.31 4.38 -15.00
N PHE A 437 2.13 4.68 -14.00
CA PHE A 437 2.07 4.00 -12.71
C PHE A 437 0.77 4.33 -11.97
N GLU A 438 0.00 3.29 -11.64
CA GLU A 438 -1.08 3.37 -10.66
C GLU A 438 -0.52 2.98 -9.28
N PRO A 439 -0.31 3.95 -8.36
CA PRO A 439 0.25 3.67 -7.04
C PRO A 439 -0.69 2.79 -6.20
N LYS A 440 -0.13 1.76 -5.56
CA LYS A 440 -0.88 0.81 -4.72
C LYS A 440 -0.32 0.80 -3.31
N PHE A 441 -0.94 1.54 -2.40
CA PHE A 441 -0.39 1.78 -1.06
C PHE A 441 -1.23 1.17 0.07
N SER A 442 -1.87 0.02 -0.16
CA SER A 442 -2.68 -0.62 0.89
C SER A 442 -1.82 -1.05 2.09
N LEU A 443 -2.11 -0.51 3.27
CA LEU A 443 -1.44 -0.86 4.53
C LEU A 443 -2.02 -2.14 5.16
N THR A 444 -3.21 -2.55 4.75
CA THR A 444 -3.89 -3.77 5.23
C THR A 444 -3.02 -5.03 5.16
N PRO A 445 -2.39 -5.40 4.03
CA PRO A 445 -1.55 -6.60 3.94
C PRO A 445 -0.32 -6.51 4.86
N LEU A 446 0.23 -5.31 5.05
CA LEU A 446 1.37 -5.09 5.93
C LEU A 446 1.00 -5.26 7.41
N ALA A 447 -0.15 -4.69 7.81
CA ALA A 447 -0.68 -4.84 9.15
C ALA A 447 -1.10 -6.29 9.43
N PHE A 448 -1.73 -6.95 8.45
CA PHE A 448 -2.05 -8.37 8.49
C PHE A 448 -0.80 -9.21 8.68
N GLY A 449 0.25 -8.96 7.90
CA GLY A 449 1.54 -9.61 8.05
C GLY A 449 2.10 -9.42 9.47
N THR A 450 2.11 -8.20 10.01
CA THR A 450 2.59 -7.95 11.38
C THR A 450 1.83 -8.80 12.41
N LEU A 451 0.51 -8.90 12.28
CA LEU A 451 -0.33 -9.71 13.18
C LEU A 451 -0.08 -11.22 12.99
N LYS A 452 0.00 -11.70 11.75
CA LYS A 452 0.28 -13.09 11.41
C LYS A 452 1.62 -13.54 12.00
N ALA A 453 2.67 -12.70 11.93
CA ALA A 453 4.00 -13.04 12.43
C ALA A 453 3.99 -13.12 13.96
N ALA A 454 3.42 -12.10 14.60
CA ALA A 454 3.28 -12.07 16.05
C ALA A 454 2.44 -13.24 16.58
N LEU A 455 1.34 -13.60 15.90
CA LEU A 455 0.48 -14.72 16.27
C LEU A 455 1.25 -16.04 16.25
N PHE A 456 1.92 -16.37 15.14
CA PHE A 456 2.66 -17.63 15.04
C PHE A 456 3.85 -17.67 15.99
N ALA A 457 4.59 -16.57 16.15
CA ALA A 457 5.67 -16.50 17.14
C ALA A 457 5.17 -16.76 18.56
N MET A 458 4.04 -16.17 18.95
CA MET A 458 3.46 -16.36 20.28
C MET A 458 2.87 -17.76 20.46
N LEU A 459 2.32 -18.38 19.40
CA LEU A 459 1.85 -19.77 19.44
C LEU A 459 2.97 -20.73 19.85
N PHE A 460 4.20 -20.50 19.37
CA PHE A 460 5.38 -21.27 19.77
C PHE A 460 5.97 -20.82 21.11
N ALA A 461 6.16 -19.50 21.30
CA ALA A 461 6.88 -18.98 22.46
C ALA A 461 6.11 -19.12 23.77
N VAL A 462 4.79 -18.91 23.77
CA VAL A 462 4.00 -18.85 25.00
C VAL A 462 3.96 -20.19 25.75
N PRO A 463 3.60 -21.32 25.12
CA PRO A 463 3.56 -22.60 25.83
C PRO A 463 4.92 -22.98 26.38
N LEU A 464 5.97 -22.86 25.56
CA LEU A 464 7.34 -23.21 25.94
C LEU A 464 7.86 -22.34 27.10
N SER A 465 7.64 -21.03 27.03
CA SER A 465 8.13 -20.09 28.04
C SER A 465 7.39 -20.24 29.36
N LEU A 466 6.05 -20.33 29.33
CA LEU A 466 5.25 -20.43 30.56
C LEU A 466 5.41 -21.78 31.25
N MET A 467 5.37 -22.88 30.49
CA MET A 467 5.58 -24.20 31.06
C MET A 467 7.01 -24.38 31.55
N GLY A 468 8.00 -23.88 30.79
CA GLY A 468 9.40 -23.85 31.22
C GLY A 468 9.59 -23.05 32.51
N ALA A 469 9.01 -21.86 32.61
CA ALA A 469 9.10 -21.01 33.80
C ALA A 469 8.46 -21.66 35.02
N ALA A 470 7.23 -22.19 34.87
CA ALA A 470 6.54 -22.89 35.93
C ALA A 470 7.32 -24.13 36.41
N TYR A 471 7.91 -24.89 35.48
CA TYR A 471 8.71 -26.06 35.80
C TYR A 471 10.01 -25.69 36.53
N THR A 472 10.75 -24.74 35.98
CA THR A 472 12.02 -24.26 36.56
C THR A 472 11.79 -23.67 37.96
N ALA A 473 10.65 -23.02 38.18
CA ALA A 473 10.39 -22.38 39.44
C ALA A 473 9.97 -23.32 40.58
N TYR A 474 9.28 -24.42 40.26
CA TYR A 474 8.65 -25.23 41.30
C TYR A 474 9.05 -26.71 41.33
N PHE A 475 9.55 -27.27 40.23
CA PHE A 475 9.91 -28.70 40.14
C PHE A 475 11.41 -28.96 39.92
N MET A 476 12.15 -27.99 39.40
CA MET A 476 13.56 -28.17 39.06
C MET A 476 14.50 -28.13 40.27
N ALA A 477 15.53 -28.97 40.27
CA ALA A 477 16.58 -28.93 41.29
C ALA A 477 17.33 -27.57 41.26
N PRO A 478 17.66 -26.97 42.43
CA PRO A 478 18.34 -25.67 42.50
C PRO A 478 19.64 -25.60 41.67
N SER A 479 20.43 -26.67 41.66
CA SER A 479 21.69 -26.74 40.91
C SER A 479 21.49 -26.71 39.39
N LEU A 480 20.42 -27.33 38.89
CA LEU A 480 20.12 -27.33 37.45
C LEU A 480 19.59 -25.96 37.01
N ARG A 481 18.80 -25.32 37.88
CA ARG A 481 18.29 -23.97 37.66
C ARG A 481 19.41 -22.92 37.55
N GLU A 482 20.44 -23.02 38.38
CA GLU A 482 21.63 -22.14 38.32
C GLU A 482 22.34 -22.18 36.95
N LEU A 483 22.11 -23.22 36.14
CA LEU A 483 22.58 -23.31 34.76
C LEU A 483 21.52 -22.86 33.73
N VAL A 484 20.27 -23.30 33.89
CA VAL A 484 19.19 -23.07 32.92
C VAL A 484 18.83 -21.59 32.79
N LYS A 485 18.64 -20.89 33.92
CA LYS A 485 18.21 -19.49 33.91
C LYS A 485 19.22 -18.57 33.19
N PRO A 486 20.53 -18.58 33.53
CA PRO A 486 21.51 -17.79 32.80
C PRO A 486 21.60 -18.15 31.31
N THR A 487 21.42 -19.42 30.95
CA THR A 487 21.45 -19.85 29.54
C THR A 487 20.32 -19.23 28.73
N ILE A 488 19.10 -19.18 29.30
CA ILE A 488 17.95 -18.54 28.67
C ILE A 488 18.14 -17.02 28.61
N GLU A 489 18.72 -16.40 29.65
CA GLU A 489 19.04 -14.96 29.62
C GLU A 489 20.09 -14.61 28.55
N ILE A 490 21.12 -15.45 28.38
CA ILE A 490 22.13 -15.30 27.30
C ILE A 490 21.48 -15.43 25.93
N MET A 491 20.47 -16.30 25.79
CA MET A 491 19.71 -16.46 24.55
C MET A 491 19.01 -15.15 24.12
N ALA A 492 18.65 -14.27 25.07
CA ALA A 492 18.09 -12.94 24.78
C ALA A 492 19.09 -11.97 24.15
N ALA A 493 20.39 -12.18 24.39
CA ALA A 493 21.47 -11.32 23.90
C ALA A 493 21.89 -11.64 22.46
N LEU A 494 21.36 -12.70 21.85
CA LEU A 494 21.65 -13.05 20.47
C LEU A 494 21.12 -11.97 19.51
N PRO A 495 21.95 -11.43 18.60
CA PRO A 495 21.50 -10.46 17.61
C PRO A 495 20.40 -11.02 16.72
N THR A 496 19.27 -10.31 16.62
CA THR A 496 18.11 -10.77 15.84
C THR A 496 18.41 -10.87 14.35
N VAL A 497 19.34 -10.06 13.83
CA VAL A 497 19.85 -10.17 12.45
C VAL A 497 20.50 -11.53 12.20
N ILE A 498 21.28 -12.06 13.15
CA ILE A 498 21.93 -13.37 13.02
C ILE A 498 20.86 -14.47 13.00
N LEU A 499 19.85 -14.36 13.88
CA LEU A 499 18.73 -15.31 13.90
C LEU A 499 17.92 -15.26 12.60
N GLY A 500 17.63 -14.07 12.06
CA GLY A 500 16.95 -13.90 10.78
C GLY A 500 17.74 -14.49 9.61
N PHE A 501 19.05 -14.26 9.59
CA PHE A 501 19.95 -14.78 8.56
C PHE A 501 20.01 -16.31 8.60
N LEU A 502 20.20 -16.91 9.78
CA LEU A 502 20.18 -18.36 9.97
C LEU A 502 18.81 -18.96 9.63
N ALA A 503 17.73 -18.26 9.97
CA ALA A 503 16.37 -18.67 9.65
C ALA A 503 16.15 -18.73 8.13
N GLY A 504 16.54 -17.68 7.40
CA GLY A 504 16.32 -17.60 5.95
C GLY A 504 17.26 -18.44 5.09
N LEU A 505 18.51 -18.63 5.50
CA LEU A 505 19.53 -19.32 4.68
C LEU A 505 19.77 -20.78 5.02
N TRP A 506 19.50 -21.20 6.27
CA TRP A 506 19.72 -22.57 6.69
C TRP A 506 18.44 -23.26 7.16
N PHE A 507 17.68 -22.61 8.05
CA PHE A 507 16.50 -23.23 8.64
C PHE A 507 15.36 -23.38 7.62
N ALA A 508 15.09 -22.36 6.82
CA ALA A 508 14.06 -22.39 5.78
C ALA A 508 14.28 -23.52 4.75
N PRO A 509 15.48 -23.66 4.13
CA PRO A 509 15.79 -24.83 3.29
C PRO A 509 15.67 -26.16 4.04
N PHE A 510 16.14 -26.23 5.30
CA PHE A 510 16.03 -27.45 6.10
C PHE A 510 14.57 -27.89 6.32
N ILE A 511 13.68 -26.94 6.63
CA ILE A 511 12.24 -27.20 6.80
C ILE A 511 11.60 -27.61 5.47
N GLU A 512 11.98 -26.96 4.37
CA GLU A 512 11.49 -27.30 3.03
C GLU A 512 11.84 -28.74 2.64
N ASP A 513 13.10 -29.14 2.82
CA ASP A 513 13.58 -30.49 2.50
C ASP A 513 12.97 -31.56 3.43
N ASN A 514 12.59 -31.19 4.66
CA ASN A 514 12.13 -32.11 5.70
C ASN A 514 10.70 -31.82 6.18
N LEU A 515 9.85 -31.24 5.33
CA LEU A 515 8.53 -30.74 5.74
C LEU A 515 7.65 -31.81 6.41
N ALA A 516 7.61 -33.01 5.83
CA ALA A 516 6.85 -34.13 6.41
C ALA A 516 7.40 -34.57 7.77
N ALA A 517 8.72 -34.50 7.97
CA ALA A 517 9.34 -34.77 9.26
C ALA A 517 8.86 -33.76 10.30
N VAL A 518 8.92 -32.47 9.97
CA VAL A 518 8.51 -31.36 10.85
C VAL A 518 7.05 -31.49 11.26
N VAL A 519 6.16 -31.81 10.31
CA VAL A 519 4.74 -32.04 10.59
C VAL A 519 4.56 -33.28 11.46
N SER A 520 5.30 -34.36 11.21
CA SER A 520 5.24 -35.56 12.05
C SER A 520 5.69 -35.30 13.50
N MET A 521 6.63 -34.38 13.73
CA MET A 521 7.12 -34.03 15.06
C MET A 521 6.01 -33.51 15.98
N LEU A 522 4.99 -32.85 15.41
CA LEU A 522 3.81 -32.38 16.17
C LEU A 522 3.07 -33.52 16.89
N LEU A 523 3.17 -34.75 16.35
CA LEU A 523 2.56 -35.95 16.94
C LEU A 523 3.60 -36.82 17.65
N VAL A 524 4.75 -37.06 17.03
CA VAL A 524 5.79 -37.97 17.53
C VAL A 524 6.40 -37.46 18.84
N LEU A 525 6.65 -36.15 18.96
CA LEU A 525 7.26 -35.61 20.18
C LEU A 525 6.33 -35.70 21.39
N PRO A 526 5.08 -35.18 21.37
CA PRO A 526 4.20 -35.28 22.54
C PRO A 526 3.92 -36.73 22.94
N VAL A 527 3.62 -37.60 21.96
CA VAL A 527 3.34 -39.02 22.24
C VAL A 527 4.57 -39.73 22.75
N GLY A 528 5.72 -39.56 22.10
CA GLY A 528 6.98 -40.19 22.50
C GLY A 528 7.45 -39.75 23.88
N LEU A 529 7.28 -38.46 24.22
CA LEU A 529 7.59 -37.93 25.55
C LEU A 529 6.66 -38.50 26.62
N LEU A 530 5.35 -38.61 26.34
CA LEU A 530 4.40 -39.23 27.27
C LEU A 530 4.68 -40.72 27.48
N LEU A 531 5.03 -41.45 26.42
CA LEU A 531 5.43 -42.86 26.51
C LEU A 531 6.71 -43.03 27.31
N PHE A 532 7.71 -42.17 27.09
CA PHE A 532 8.93 -42.17 27.88
C PHE A 532 8.65 -41.83 29.35
N ALA A 533 7.83 -40.81 29.63
CA ALA A 533 7.46 -40.45 30.98
C ALA A 533 6.72 -41.58 31.71
N TYR A 534 5.79 -42.26 31.02
CA TYR A 534 5.12 -43.45 31.53
C TYR A 534 6.12 -44.57 31.83
N TRP A 535 7.00 -44.88 30.87
CA TRP A 535 8.05 -45.88 31.05
C TRP A 535 8.97 -45.56 32.24
N TRP A 536 9.44 -44.31 32.34
CA TRP A 536 10.32 -43.85 33.41
C TRP A 536 9.65 -43.94 34.79
N SER A 537 8.35 -43.62 34.87
CA SER A 537 7.58 -43.71 36.10
C SER A 537 7.52 -45.14 36.66
N HIS A 538 7.39 -46.13 35.78
CA HIS A 538 7.32 -47.56 36.13
C HIS A 538 8.68 -48.26 36.20
N TYR A 539 9.75 -47.65 35.69
CA TYR A 539 11.08 -48.24 35.72
C TYR A 539 11.60 -48.38 37.17
N THR A 540 12.09 -49.58 37.53
CA THR A 540 12.63 -49.91 38.87
C THR A 540 14.09 -50.36 38.83
N GLY A 541 14.78 -50.20 37.70
CA GLY A 541 16.15 -50.66 37.53
C GLY A 541 17.21 -49.81 38.24
N PRO A 542 18.47 -50.27 38.29
CA PRO A 542 19.55 -49.63 39.05
C PRO A 542 19.85 -48.20 38.57
N PHE A 543 19.61 -47.91 37.29
CA PHE A 543 19.84 -46.59 36.68
C PHE A 543 18.96 -45.48 37.29
N LYS A 544 17.82 -45.80 37.91
CA LYS A 544 16.95 -44.81 38.57
C LYS A 544 17.65 -44.12 39.74
N SER A 545 18.56 -44.82 40.42
CA SER A 545 19.32 -44.29 41.56
C SER A 545 20.42 -43.28 41.16
N TRP A 546 20.81 -43.26 39.88
CA TRP A 546 21.84 -42.34 39.37
C TRP A 546 21.28 -40.96 39.03
N VAL A 547 19.96 -40.85 38.88
CA VAL A 547 19.27 -39.62 38.54
C VAL A 547 18.80 -38.97 39.84
N ARG A 548 19.34 -37.79 40.13
CA ARG A 548 18.92 -36.99 41.29
C ARG A 548 17.50 -36.45 41.07
N GLU A 549 16.73 -36.32 42.14
CA GLU A 549 15.41 -35.68 42.08
C GLU A 549 15.53 -34.26 41.49
N GLY A 550 14.63 -33.91 40.56
CA GLY A 550 14.63 -32.61 39.88
C GLY A 550 15.57 -32.51 38.66
N TRP A 551 16.25 -33.60 38.27
CA TRP A 551 17.09 -33.70 37.06
C TRP A 551 16.39 -34.41 35.89
N GLU A 552 15.09 -34.69 35.99
CA GLU A 552 14.29 -35.37 34.97
C GLU A 552 14.33 -34.67 33.59
N PRO A 553 14.39 -33.32 33.46
CA PRO A 553 14.50 -32.68 32.15
C PRO A 553 15.78 -33.03 31.40
N ALA A 554 16.89 -33.29 32.12
CA ALA A 554 18.15 -33.66 31.49
C ALA A 554 18.06 -35.06 30.84
N LEU A 555 17.21 -35.95 31.38
CA LEU A 555 16.92 -37.25 30.76
C LEU A 555 16.08 -37.12 29.50
N LEU A 556 15.22 -36.10 29.42
CA LEU A 556 14.38 -35.88 28.25
C LEU A 556 15.17 -35.37 27.04
N LEU A 557 16.32 -34.72 27.23
CA LEU A 557 17.15 -34.22 26.12
C LEU A 557 17.55 -35.31 25.10
N PRO A 558 18.20 -36.43 25.49
CA PRO A 558 18.53 -37.48 24.54
C PRO A 558 17.29 -38.14 23.94
N VAL A 559 16.17 -38.19 24.68
CA VAL A 559 14.90 -38.72 24.18
C VAL A 559 14.32 -37.81 23.09
N ILE A 560 14.33 -36.49 23.28
CA ILE A 560 13.91 -35.53 22.26
C ILE A 560 14.75 -35.68 21.00
N VAL A 561 16.08 -35.77 21.13
CA VAL A 561 16.98 -35.99 19.98
C VAL A 561 16.64 -37.29 19.25
N ALA A 562 16.41 -38.38 19.99
CA ALA A 562 16.03 -39.67 19.41
C ALA A 562 14.66 -39.62 18.70
N LEU A 563 13.68 -38.91 19.27
CA LEU A 563 12.35 -38.75 18.68
C LEU A 563 12.37 -37.83 17.45
N VAL A 564 13.17 -36.77 17.45
CA VAL A 564 13.40 -35.92 16.27
C VAL A 564 14.04 -36.75 15.15
N TYR A 565 15.06 -37.55 15.48
CA TYR A 565 15.69 -38.45 14.52
C TYR A 565 14.70 -39.50 13.99
N LEU A 566 13.85 -40.06 14.85
CA LEU A 566 12.78 -40.95 14.45
C LEU A 566 11.79 -40.27 13.50
N SER A 567 11.41 -39.02 13.75
CA SER A 567 10.57 -38.23 12.83
C SER A 567 11.21 -38.04 11.46
N LEU A 568 12.53 -37.81 11.39
CA LEU A 568 13.25 -37.75 10.12
C LEU A 568 13.23 -39.09 9.39
N LEU A 569 13.41 -40.20 10.09
CA LEU A 569 13.33 -41.55 9.50
C LEU A 569 11.92 -41.92 9.02
N LEU A 570 10.88 -41.45 9.72
CA LEU A 570 9.49 -41.71 9.36
C LEU A 570 8.99 -40.81 8.22
N ALA A 571 9.71 -39.73 7.88
CA ALA A 571 9.25 -38.74 6.91
C ALA A 571 8.99 -39.33 5.51
N GLU A 572 9.95 -40.06 4.95
CA GLU A 572 9.81 -40.69 3.62
C GLU A 572 8.66 -41.72 3.58
N PRO A 573 8.56 -42.70 4.51
CA PRO A 573 7.41 -43.60 4.55
C PRO A 573 6.07 -42.87 4.65
N LEU A 574 5.99 -41.82 5.47
CA LEU A 574 4.78 -41.01 5.60
C LEU A 574 4.44 -40.26 4.31
N GLN A 575 5.44 -39.73 3.60
CA GLN A 575 5.24 -39.06 2.31
C GLN A 575 4.65 -39.99 1.26
N VAL A 576 5.17 -41.21 1.15
CA VAL A 576 4.66 -42.18 0.18
C VAL A 576 3.24 -42.63 0.54
N VAL A 577 2.98 -42.88 1.83
CA VAL A 577 1.68 -43.42 2.29
C VAL A 577 0.57 -42.37 2.27
N PHE A 578 0.84 -41.14 2.72
CA PHE A 578 -0.19 -40.12 2.92
C PHE A 578 -0.22 -39.03 1.85
N PHE A 579 0.90 -38.76 1.16
CA PHE A 579 1.06 -37.57 0.31
C PHE A 579 1.49 -37.87 -1.13
N GLY A 580 1.42 -39.14 -1.56
CA GLY A 580 1.77 -39.52 -2.93
C GLY A 580 3.24 -39.32 -3.30
N GLY A 581 4.13 -39.18 -2.32
CA GLY A 581 5.58 -39.06 -2.49
C GLY A 581 6.15 -37.66 -2.25
N ASP A 582 5.39 -36.58 -2.42
CA ASP A 582 5.84 -35.22 -2.08
C ASP A 582 4.70 -34.41 -1.45
N MET A 583 4.91 -34.04 -0.19
CA MET A 583 3.96 -33.26 0.59
C MET A 583 3.72 -31.87 0.00
N ARG A 584 4.73 -31.22 -0.61
CA ARG A 584 4.56 -29.87 -1.19
C ARG A 584 3.68 -29.90 -2.44
N THR A 585 3.93 -30.87 -3.31
CA THR A 585 3.08 -31.11 -4.49
C THR A 585 1.65 -31.44 -4.06
N TRP A 586 1.46 -32.29 -3.04
CA TRP A 586 0.13 -32.58 -2.49
C TRP A 586 -0.57 -31.33 -1.93
N LEU A 587 0.13 -30.49 -1.17
CA LEU A 587 -0.41 -29.23 -0.64
C LEU A 587 -0.90 -28.29 -1.76
N SER A 588 -0.11 -28.14 -2.82
CA SER A 588 -0.48 -27.25 -3.93
C SER A 588 -1.62 -27.79 -4.79
N GLN A 589 -1.62 -29.09 -5.11
CA GLN A 589 -2.58 -29.68 -6.05
C GLN A 589 -3.92 -30.07 -5.39
N GLU A 590 -3.90 -30.64 -4.19
CA GLU A 590 -5.10 -31.16 -3.53
C GLU A 590 -5.71 -30.14 -2.55
N MET A 591 -4.85 -29.40 -1.83
CA MET A 591 -5.29 -28.41 -0.84
C MET A 591 -5.32 -26.98 -1.40
N GLY A 592 -4.75 -26.73 -2.58
CA GLY A 592 -4.64 -25.38 -3.17
C GLY A 592 -3.74 -24.43 -2.38
N VAL A 593 -2.89 -24.94 -1.47
CA VAL A 593 -2.03 -24.13 -0.61
C VAL A 593 -0.62 -24.10 -1.19
N SER A 594 -0.12 -22.89 -1.48
CA SER A 594 1.25 -22.73 -1.96
C SER A 594 2.26 -22.90 -0.81
N TYR A 595 3.46 -23.36 -1.14
CA TYR A 595 4.56 -23.47 -0.18
C TYR A 595 5.71 -22.57 -0.63
N ASP A 596 5.96 -21.53 0.15
CA ASP A 596 7.14 -20.69 0.02
C ASP A 596 8.26 -21.23 0.93
N GLN A 597 9.49 -21.30 0.44
CA GLN A 597 10.65 -21.68 1.28
C GLN A 597 10.76 -20.77 2.51
N ARG A 598 10.53 -19.46 2.32
CA ARG A 598 10.51 -18.45 3.37
C ARG A 598 9.06 -18.10 3.72
N ASN A 599 8.59 -18.60 4.86
CA ASN A 599 7.18 -18.58 5.21
C ASN A 599 6.93 -18.27 6.69
N ALA A 600 5.65 -18.16 7.05
CA ALA A 600 5.21 -17.86 8.41
C ALA A 600 5.60 -18.94 9.44
N LEU A 601 5.75 -20.21 9.05
CA LEU A 601 6.23 -21.28 9.94
C LEU A 601 7.67 -21.03 10.37
N VAL A 602 8.57 -20.78 9.41
CA VAL A 602 9.99 -20.46 9.66
C VAL A 602 10.10 -19.25 10.58
N VAL A 603 9.32 -18.20 10.29
CA VAL A 603 9.30 -16.97 11.09
C VAL A 603 8.76 -17.23 12.49
N GLY A 604 7.67 -17.98 12.64
CA GLY A 604 7.10 -18.35 13.93
C GLY A 604 8.11 -19.05 14.84
N PHE A 605 8.93 -19.96 14.30
CA PHE A 605 10.02 -20.58 15.06
C PHE A 605 11.14 -19.62 15.41
N ALA A 606 11.70 -18.89 14.44
CA ALA A 606 12.85 -18.02 14.65
C ALA A 606 12.53 -16.85 15.59
N MET A 607 11.38 -16.23 15.37
CA MET A 607 10.85 -15.14 16.17
C MET A 607 10.37 -15.62 17.53
N GLY A 608 9.72 -16.78 17.60
CA GLY A 608 9.35 -17.43 18.86
C GLY A 608 10.58 -17.67 19.73
N PHE A 609 11.64 -18.24 19.16
CA PHE A 609 12.94 -18.41 19.83
C PHE A 609 13.50 -17.10 20.39
N ALA A 610 13.41 -16.01 19.63
CA ALA A 610 13.88 -14.69 20.07
C ALA A 610 13.02 -14.07 21.19
N VAL A 611 11.76 -14.45 21.32
CA VAL A 611 10.83 -13.91 22.33
C VAL A 611 10.79 -14.75 23.61
N ILE A 612 11.10 -16.06 23.53
CA ILE A 612 11.11 -16.99 24.67
C ILE A 612 11.85 -16.44 25.90
N PRO A 613 13.08 -15.91 25.80
CA PRO A 613 13.82 -15.44 26.97
C PRO A 613 13.10 -14.36 27.77
N THR A 614 12.42 -13.47 27.05
CA THR A 614 11.71 -12.33 27.65
C THR A 614 10.51 -12.82 28.44
N ILE A 615 9.69 -13.69 27.84
CA ILE A 615 8.50 -14.26 28.49
C ILE A 615 8.93 -15.17 29.65
N PHE A 616 9.89 -16.06 29.43
CA PHE A 616 10.35 -17.03 30.41
C PHE A 616 10.89 -16.34 31.66
N SER A 617 11.86 -15.43 31.51
CA SER A 617 12.56 -14.85 32.67
C SER A 617 11.60 -14.03 33.54
N MET A 618 10.72 -13.25 32.90
CA MET A 618 9.71 -12.48 33.61
C MET A 618 8.63 -13.35 34.26
N ALA A 619 8.20 -14.42 33.60
CA ALA A 619 7.23 -15.36 34.17
C ALA A 619 7.83 -16.17 35.32
N GLU A 620 9.10 -16.57 35.23
CA GLU A 620 9.80 -17.29 36.30
C GLU A 620 9.94 -16.41 37.54
N ASP A 621 10.38 -15.16 37.38
CA ASP A 621 10.47 -14.19 38.47
C ASP A 621 9.10 -13.89 39.09
N ALA A 622 8.03 -13.84 38.28
CA ALA A 622 6.67 -13.70 38.77
C ALA A 622 6.23 -14.86 39.68
N VAL A 623 6.55 -16.10 39.27
CA VAL A 623 6.25 -17.31 40.04
C VAL A 623 7.06 -17.35 41.34
N PHE A 624 8.34 -16.98 41.31
CA PHE A 624 9.18 -16.90 42.50
C PHE A 624 8.84 -15.75 43.44
N GLY A 625 8.25 -14.68 42.91
CA GLY A 625 7.80 -13.53 43.69
C GLY A 625 6.62 -13.83 44.61
N VAL A 626 5.94 -14.98 44.43
CA VAL A 626 4.85 -15.42 45.30
C VAL A 626 5.38 -15.73 46.70
N PRO A 627 4.79 -15.16 47.77
CA PRO A 627 5.24 -15.41 49.14
C PRO A 627 5.25 -16.91 49.48
N LYS A 628 6.37 -17.41 50.01
CA LYS A 628 6.53 -18.83 50.39
C LYS A 628 5.46 -19.30 51.37
N SER A 629 4.97 -18.41 52.24
CA SER A 629 3.88 -18.71 53.18
C SER A 629 2.60 -19.24 52.52
N LEU A 630 2.30 -18.81 51.29
CA LEU A 630 1.14 -19.31 50.54
C LEU A 630 1.38 -20.73 50.02
N SER A 631 2.60 -21.02 49.55
CA SER A 631 3.00 -22.35 49.08
C SER A 631 3.08 -23.34 50.25
N ASP A 632 3.78 -22.98 51.32
CA ASP A 632 3.94 -23.81 52.52
C ASP A 632 2.58 -24.07 53.20
N GLY A 633 1.70 -23.07 53.25
CA GLY A 633 0.34 -23.20 53.77
C GLY A 633 -0.51 -24.17 52.95
N SER A 634 -0.43 -24.11 51.63
CA SER A 634 -1.13 -25.05 50.73
C SER A 634 -0.64 -26.49 50.92
N LEU A 635 0.68 -26.69 50.97
CA LEU A 635 1.30 -28.00 51.20
C LEU A 635 0.94 -28.56 52.58
N ALA A 636 0.89 -27.72 53.61
CA ALA A 636 0.49 -28.12 54.97
C ALA A 636 -0.97 -28.59 55.06
N LEU A 637 -1.84 -28.14 54.16
CA LEU A 637 -3.22 -28.60 54.02
C LEU A 637 -3.34 -29.93 53.23
N GLY A 638 -2.22 -30.56 52.87
CA GLY A 638 -2.18 -31.83 52.15
C GLY A 638 -2.32 -31.69 50.63
N ALA A 639 -2.21 -30.48 50.07
CA ALA A 639 -2.21 -30.29 48.63
C ALA A 639 -0.92 -30.83 48.00
N THR A 640 -1.02 -31.40 46.79
CA THR A 640 0.17 -31.80 46.03
C THR A 640 0.92 -30.58 45.49
N THR A 641 2.18 -30.77 45.08
CA THR A 641 2.97 -29.72 44.43
C THR A 641 2.29 -29.18 43.17
N TRP A 642 1.72 -30.07 42.34
CA TRP A 642 0.92 -29.69 41.18
C TRP A 642 -0.34 -28.91 41.55
N GLN A 643 -1.08 -29.34 42.57
CA GLN A 643 -2.27 -28.62 43.05
C GLN A 643 -1.92 -27.23 43.58
N THR A 644 -0.83 -27.11 44.33
CA THR A 644 -0.34 -25.84 44.87
C THR A 644 0.08 -24.90 43.75
N LEU A 645 0.81 -25.39 42.73
CA LEU A 645 1.17 -24.60 41.55
C LEU A 645 -0.07 -24.06 40.82
N VAL A 646 -1.01 -24.93 40.48
CA VAL A 646 -2.16 -24.57 39.63
C VAL A 646 -3.21 -23.74 40.37
N ARG A 647 -3.44 -24.01 41.66
CA ARG A 647 -4.54 -23.37 42.42
C ARG A 647 -4.12 -22.17 43.26
N VAL A 648 -2.84 -22.06 43.60
CA VAL A 648 -2.35 -20.98 44.49
C VAL A 648 -1.33 -20.11 43.76
N ILE A 649 -0.25 -20.72 43.25
CA ILE A 649 0.89 -19.95 42.74
C ILE A 649 0.57 -19.27 41.40
N LEU A 650 0.10 -20.01 40.39
CA LEU A 650 -0.20 -19.44 39.08
C LEU A 650 -1.29 -18.36 39.13
N PRO A 651 -2.40 -18.52 39.87
CA PRO A 651 -3.39 -17.44 40.04
C PRO A 651 -2.79 -16.19 40.69
N THR A 652 -1.97 -16.34 41.73
CA THR A 652 -1.31 -15.22 42.42
C THR A 652 -0.29 -14.52 41.50
N ALA A 653 0.47 -15.27 40.71
CA ALA A 653 1.45 -14.74 39.77
C ALA A 653 0.85 -14.22 38.44
N SER A 654 -0.44 -14.50 38.18
CA SER A 654 -1.09 -14.23 36.89
C SER A 654 -0.99 -12.79 36.38
N PRO A 655 -1.06 -11.71 37.20
CA PRO A 655 -0.91 -10.35 36.70
C PRO A 655 0.49 -10.10 36.10
N ALA A 656 1.53 -10.65 36.72
CA ALA A 656 2.91 -10.50 36.28
C ALA A 656 3.23 -11.42 35.10
N ILE A 657 2.71 -12.65 35.08
CA ILE A 657 2.80 -13.55 33.92
C ILE A 657 2.13 -12.91 32.68
N PHE A 658 0.95 -12.33 32.86
CA PHE A 658 0.27 -11.63 31.78
C PHE A 658 1.09 -10.44 31.26
N SER A 659 1.75 -9.71 32.16
CA SER A 659 2.67 -8.62 31.77
C SER A 659 3.85 -9.14 30.93
N ALA A 660 4.42 -10.29 31.30
CA ALA A 660 5.49 -10.93 30.54
C ALA A 660 5.06 -11.30 29.12
N LEU A 661 3.86 -11.87 28.96
CA LEU A 661 3.29 -12.21 27.66
C LEU A 661 3.08 -10.98 26.78
N MET A 662 2.58 -9.89 27.34
CA MET A 662 2.32 -8.66 26.59
C MET A 662 3.61 -7.97 26.14
N ILE A 663 4.66 -7.97 26.98
CA ILE A 663 5.98 -7.47 26.60
C ILE A 663 6.57 -8.35 25.47
N GLY A 664 6.41 -9.67 25.57
CA GLY A 664 6.80 -10.60 24.50
C GLY A 664 6.06 -10.33 23.19
N LEU A 665 4.74 -10.12 23.24
CA LEU A 665 3.92 -9.75 22.09
C LEU A 665 4.38 -8.43 21.47
N GLY A 666 4.62 -7.40 22.27
CA GLY A 666 5.11 -6.10 21.80
C GLY A 666 6.45 -6.20 21.08
N ARG A 667 7.38 -7.02 21.61
CA ARG A 667 8.66 -7.33 20.95
C ARG A 667 8.45 -8.09 19.64
N ALA A 668 7.52 -9.06 19.60
CA ALA A 668 7.19 -9.78 18.39
C ALA A 668 6.66 -8.82 17.31
N VAL A 669 5.63 -8.05 17.62
CA VAL A 669 5.01 -7.09 16.69
C VAL A 669 6.04 -6.11 16.09
N GLY A 670 7.02 -5.68 16.89
CA GLY A 670 8.09 -4.78 16.47
C GLY A 670 9.32 -5.47 15.85
N GLU A 671 9.31 -6.79 15.65
CA GLU A 671 10.46 -7.50 15.11
C GLU A 671 10.64 -7.20 13.62
N THR A 672 11.78 -6.60 13.30
CA THR A 672 12.09 -6.16 11.93
C THR A 672 12.99 -7.15 11.20
N MET A 673 14.04 -7.65 11.85
CA MET A 673 15.17 -8.27 11.14
C MET A 673 14.95 -9.75 10.87
N ILE A 674 14.36 -10.48 11.83
CA ILE A 674 13.99 -11.89 11.61
C ILE A 674 12.97 -11.97 10.47
N VAL A 675 11.97 -11.11 10.52
CA VAL A 675 10.89 -11.07 9.55
C VAL A 675 11.42 -10.72 8.16
N LEU A 676 12.18 -9.64 8.04
CA LEU A 676 12.77 -9.20 6.77
C LEU A 676 13.55 -10.32 6.04
N MET A 677 14.26 -11.14 6.80
CA MET A 677 15.12 -12.19 6.23
C MET A 677 14.39 -13.52 6.00
N ALA A 678 13.32 -13.80 6.75
CA ALA A 678 12.71 -15.13 6.80
C ALA A 678 11.30 -15.23 6.19
N THR A 679 10.62 -14.13 5.84
CA THR A 679 9.23 -14.17 5.33
C THR A 679 9.07 -14.15 3.81
N GLY A 680 10.15 -13.95 3.04
CA GLY A 680 10.05 -13.78 1.58
C GLY A 680 9.51 -12.41 1.12
N ASN A 681 9.06 -11.55 2.05
CA ASN A 681 8.59 -10.17 1.81
C ASN A 681 7.45 -10.01 0.79
N THR A 682 6.57 -11.01 0.68
CA THR A 682 5.38 -10.96 -0.19
C THR A 682 4.16 -10.42 0.58
N PRO A 683 3.51 -9.32 0.15
CA PRO A 683 2.38 -8.72 0.85
C PRO A 683 1.05 -9.45 0.57
N VAL A 684 1.02 -10.76 0.80
CA VAL A 684 -0.17 -11.62 0.63
C VAL A 684 -0.99 -11.69 1.93
N MET A 685 -2.31 -11.85 1.81
CA MET A 685 -3.23 -11.92 2.95
C MET A 685 -3.86 -13.30 3.13
N ASP A 686 -3.02 -14.32 3.20
CA ASP A 686 -3.44 -15.69 3.51
C ASP A 686 -3.00 -16.10 4.93
N TRP A 687 -3.83 -16.88 5.63
CA TRP A 687 -3.53 -17.40 6.97
C TRP A 687 -2.66 -18.66 6.96
N SER A 688 -2.37 -19.22 5.79
CA SER A 688 -1.49 -20.36 5.60
C SER A 688 -0.14 -20.14 6.29
N ILE A 689 0.28 -21.16 7.04
CA ILE A 689 1.59 -21.17 7.70
C ILE A 689 2.74 -21.36 6.71
N PHE A 690 2.43 -21.84 5.50
CA PHE A 690 3.40 -22.20 4.47
C PHE A 690 3.69 -21.10 3.46
N GLU A 691 2.99 -19.97 3.57
CA GLU A 691 3.18 -18.82 2.69
C GLU A 691 3.96 -17.69 3.37
N GLY A 692 4.59 -16.87 2.54
CA GLY A 692 5.28 -15.66 2.94
C GLY A 692 4.34 -14.57 3.46
N MET A 693 4.95 -13.44 3.80
CA MET A 693 4.27 -12.26 4.34
C MET A 693 5.18 -11.04 4.32
N ARG A 694 4.58 -9.85 4.29
CA ARG A 694 5.29 -8.57 4.46
C ARG A 694 4.72 -7.85 5.67
N THR A 695 5.56 -7.41 6.60
CA THR A 695 5.13 -6.69 7.82
C THR A 695 5.36 -5.20 7.68
N LEU A 696 4.68 -4.39 8.51
CA LEU A 696 4.93 -2.94 8.57
C LEU A 696 6.41 -2.62 8.84
N ALA A 697 7.02 -3.29 9.81
CA ALA A 697 8.41 -3.05 10.20
C ALA A 697 9.40 -3.40 9.09
N ALA A 698 9.22 -4.57 8.45
CA ALA A 698 10.07 -4.99 7.33
C ALA A 698 9.88 -4.06 6.11
N ASN A 699 8.64 -3.63 5.85
CA ASN A 699 8.34 -2.70 4.76
C ASN A 699 9.06 -1.36 4.92
N ILE A 700 8.98 -0.78 6.12
CA ILE A 700 9.67 0.48 6.46
C ILE A 700 11.19 0.32 6.28
N ALA A 701 11.77 -0.78 6.78
CA ALA A 701 13.21 -1.00 6.71
C ALA A 701 13.75 -1.14 5.28
N VAL A 702 12.96 -1.72 4.36
CA VAL A 702 13.37 -1.94 2.97
C VAL A 702 13.16 -0.71 2.09
N GLU A 703 12.01 -0.06 2.22
CA GLU A 703 11.61 0.98 1.25
C GLU A 703 11.99 2.39 1.68
N MET A 704 12.22 2.66 2.97
CA MET A 704 12.59 4.00 3.44
C MET A 704 13.92 4.50 2.87
N PRO A 705 14.97 3.68 2.70
CA PRO A 705 16.20 4.13 2.05
C PRO A 705 16.05 4.45 0.55
N GLU A 706 15.05 3.85 -0.12
CA GLU A 706 14.84 3.95 -1.57
C GLU A 706 13.79 5.02 -1.94
N SER A 707 12.99 5.48 -0.99
CA SER A 707 11.93 6.48 -1.22
C SER A 707 12.48 7.90 -1.35
N GLU A 708 12.03 8.64 -2.37
CA GLU A 708 12.33 10.07 -2.51
C GLU A 708 11.75 10.87 -1.35
N VAL A 709 12.54 11.79 -0.79
CA VAL A 709 12.14 12.64 0.34
C VAL A 709 10.92 13.48 -0.06
N ASP A 710 9.97 13.62 0.87
CA ASP A 710 8.70 14.35 0.70
C ASP A 710 7.69 13.76 -0.31
N SER A 711 8.03 12.69 -1.03
CA SER A 711 7.07 11.97 -1.87
C SER A 711 5.92 11.35 -1.06
N SER A 712 4.80 11.06 -1.73
CA SER A 712 3.67 10.33 -1.12
C SER A 712 4.11 8.98 -0.53
N HIS A 713 4.95 8.24 -1.25
CA HIS A 713 5.48 6.95 -0.78
C HIS A 713 6.28 7.12 0.52
N TYR A 714 7.19 8.10 0.58
CA TYR A 714 7.95 8.42 1.78
C TYR A 714 7.04 8.71 2.98
N ARG A 715 6.06 9.60 2.83
CA ARG A 715 5.12 9.94 3.91
C ARG A 715 4.25 8.76 4.33
N ILE A 716 3.87 7.88 3.40
CA ILE A 716 3.10 6.67 3.72
C ILE A 716 3.94 5.68 4.54
N LEU A 717 5.26 5.59 4.33
CA LEU A 717 6.13 4.79 5.19
C LEU A 717 6.18 5.36 6.62
N PHE A 718 6.15 6.69 6.78
CA PHE A 718 5.96 7.31 8.10
C PHE A 718 4.57 7.05 8.70
N LEU A 719 3.53 6.99 7.86
CA LEU A 719 2.19 6.57 8.29
C LEU A 719 2.19 5.11 8.75
N ALA A 720 2.88 4.21 8.04
CA ALA A 720 3.07 2.82 8.46
C ALA A 720 3.77 2.74 9.83
N ALA A 721 4.77 3.60 10.07
CA ALA A 721 5.44 3.71 11.38
C ALA A 721 4.49 4.24 12.47
N LEU A 722 3.65 5.23 12.15
CA LEU A 722 2.62 5.75 13.05
C LEU A 722 1.57 4.69 13.40
N VAL A 723 1.13 3.90 12.42
CA VAL A 723 0.21 2.77 12.60
C VAL A 723 0.83 1.72 13.53
N LEU A 724 2.08 1.33 13.28
CA LEU A 724 2.80 0.38 14.13
C LEU A 724 2.93 0.92 15.57
N PHE A 725 3.30 2.20 15.71
CA PHE A 725 3.40 2.87 17.01
C PHE A 725 2.05 2.87 17.75
N LEU A 726 0.98 3.26 17.08
CA LEU A 726 -0.38 3.29 17.64
C LEU A 726 -0.83 1.89 18.05
N PHE A 727 -0.56 0.89 17.23
CA PHE A 727 -0.88 -0.50 17.54
C PHE A 727 -0.14 -0.96 18.80
N THR A 728 1.18 -0.77 18.87
CA THR A 728 1.98 -1.10 20.06
C THR A 728 1.51 -0.33 21.29
N PHE A 729 1.15 0.94 21.14
CA PHE A 729 0.61 1.76 22.22
C PHE A 729 -0.73 1.22 22.73
N VAL A 730 -1.67 0.87 21.85
CA VAL A 730 -2.98 0.30 22.20
C VAL A 730 -2.82 -1.04 22.90
N VAL A 731 -1.98 -1.94 22.36
CA VAL A 731 -1.70 -3.26 22.93
C VAL A 731 -1.08 -3.13 24.33
N ASN A 732 -0.07 -2.27 24.49
CA ASN A 732 0.58 -2.03 25.78
C ASN A 732 -0.37 -1.35 26.79
N THR A 733 -1.21 -0.43 26.34
CA THR A 733 -2.22 0.20 27.21
C THR A 733 -3.26 -0.81 27.67
N GLY A 734 -3.76 -1.64 26.74
CA GLY A 734 -4.65 -2.75 27.06
C GLY A 734 -4.01 -3.74 28.05
N ALA A 735 -2.71 -4.02 27.89
CA ALA A 735 -1.95 -4.86 28.81
C ALA A 735 -1.98 -4.31 30.24
N GLU A 736 -1.72 -3.01 30.39
CA GLU A 736 -1.69 -2.34 31.67
C GLU A 736 -3.07 -2.35 32.36
N ILE A 737 -4.13 -2.09 31.60
CA ILE A 737 -5.51 -2.11 32.10
C ILE A 737 -5.87 -3.51 32.64
N ILE A 738 -5.54 -4.57 31.89
CA ILE A 738 -5.80 -5.95 32.31
C ILE A 738 -4.98 -6.30 33.55
N ARG A 739 -3.70 -5.90 33.58
CA ARG A 739 -2.81 -6.11 34.74
C ARG A 739 -3.38 -5.51 36.01
N GLN A 740 -3.87 -4.27 35.94
CA GLN A 740 -4.49 -3.59 37.09
C GLN A 740 -5.74 -4.34 37.58
N ARG A 741 -6.65 -4.71 36.67
CA ARG A 741 -7.84 -5.50 37.02
C ARG A 741 -7.52 -6.84 37.65
N LEU A 742 -6.53 -7.56 37.14
CA LEU A 742 -6.11 -8.84 37.71
C LEU A 742 -5.51 -8.63 39.11
N ARG A 743 -4.67 -7.60 39.29
CA ARG A 743 -4.09 -7.28 40.60
C ARG A 743 -5.17 -6.96 41.64
N GLU A 744 -6.18 -6.16 41.29
CA GLU A 744 -7.30 -5.88 42.19
C GLU A 744 -8.04 -7.16 42.59
N ARG A 745 -8.40 -8.00 41.62
CA ARG A 745 -9.14 -9.25 41.85
C ARG A 745 -8.39 -10.24 42.75
N TYR A 746 -7.07 -10.31 42.64
CA TYR A 746 -6.24 -11.24 43.42
C TYR A 746 -5.62 -10.61 44.66
N SER A 747 -5.71 -9.28 44.86
CA SER A 747 -5.25 -8.62 46.10
C SER A 747 -6.13 -8.90 47.31
N SER A 748 -7.35 -9.41 47.09
CA SER A 748 -8.30 -9.81 48.14
C SER A 748 -8.21 -11.29 48.54
N LEU A 749 -7.33 -12.06 47.91
CA LEU A 749 -6.99 -13.45 48.24
C LEU A 749 -5.66 -13.47 49.00
#